data_AF-A6QKV2-F1
#
_entry.id   AF-A6QKV2-F1
#
_cell.length_a   1.000
_cell.length_b   1.000
_cell.length_c   1.000
_cell.angle_alpha   90.00
_cell.angle_beta   90.00
_cell.angle_gamma   90.00
#
_symmetry.space_group_name_H-M   'P 1'
#
loop_
_entity.id
_entity.type
_entity.pdbx_description
1 polymer ?
#
loop_
_entity_poly.entity_id
_entity_poly.type
_entity_poly.pdbx_seq_one_letter_code
_entity_poly.pdbx_strand_id
1 'polypeptide(L)'
;MDQINPLAEITHKRRLSALGPGGLSRDRAGFEVRDVHYTHYGRLCPIESPEGPNIGLISSLCVYAKISPMGFIETPYRKVENGQIDMNNDDIRYYSAEEEEGKIVAQANMPIDDEGHFLQPDRIKAREGADFPVVTAEEVNLMDVAPNQIASIAASLIPFLEHDDANRALMGSNMMRQAVPLVTTDAPIVGTGIEKDMISDSRIQIVAEGDGEVTFADATKIQIRYERTEDEILASFEPEVTTYELPRYRRTNQNTSITLKPIVLTGDKVVKGQILTEGYSTQHGELALGRNLKVAFMPWKGYNFEDAIVISERIQREDIFTSVHVDEYIMEVRDTKRGVEELTSDIPNVSEDATKDLDANGIIRIGANVHPGDILIGKITPKGESDPSPEEKLLRAIFGDKAGDVKDASLKAQPSLHGVVIDTKLYSRANKEGKKGKSAEKVQIEKLDEKFAAEIAELTKRLVAKLWTLLQGKTTTGVTDYFGVELYPAGTKFSQKMLEEIARKTTDEKTGVVMGYLNLGTCKWTGDAHTDALIEATINNYTIEWKKADAAIKREKYNITNGDELPQTGVIQMAKVYIAKKRKLKVGDKMAGRHGNKGIVARIVRDEDMPFLEDGTIVDICLNPLGVPSRMNLGQIYETVLGWAGRELGLKFATPIFDGASLDQINEYTAKAGIPHSGRTYLYDGGTGEMFDQPATVGVIYMLKLGHMIDDKMHARSIGPYSLITQQPLGGKAQFGGQRFGEMEVW
;
A
#
# COMPACT_ATOMS: atom_id res chain seq x y z
N MET A 1 -2.48 10.43 -0.58
CA MET A 1 -2.63 9.18 0.20
C MET A 1 -1.23 8.71 0.59
N ASP A 2 -1.02 8.34 1.85
CA ASP A 2 0.24 7.74 2.27
C ASP A 2 0.28 6.26 1.84
N GLN A 3 1.23 5.90 0.98
CA GLN A 3 1.34 4.58 0.34
C GLN A 3 2.80 4.10 0.40
N ILE A 4 3.47 4.34 1.52
CA ILE A 4 4.79 3.75 1.75
C ILE A 4 4.67 2.23 1.85
N ASN A 5 3.72 1.75 2.67
CA ASN A 5 3.42 0.34 2.93
C ASN A 5 1.91 0.16 3.22
N PRO A 6 1.38 -1.09 3.34
CA PRO A 6 -0.03 -1.35 3.63
C PRO A 6 -0.54 -0.66 4.91
N LEU A 7 0.28 -0.61 5.97
CA LEU A 7 -0.09 -0.03 7.26
C LEU A 7 -0.26 1.48 7.17
N ALA A 8 0.65 2.16 6.46
CA ALA A 8 0.54 3.58 6.19
C ALA A 8 -0.77 3.90 5.46
N GLU A 9 -1.17 3.06 4.51
CA GLU A 9 -2.40 3.26 3.75
C GLU A 9 -3.66 3.14 4.61
N ILE A 10 -3.78 2.05 5.39
CA ILE A 10 -4.95 1.80 6.24
C ILE A 10 -5.05 2.85 7.35
N THR A 11 -3.94 3.14 8.03
CA THR A 11 -3.93 4.16 9.10
C THR A 11 -4.27 5.55 8.56
N HIS A 12 -3.84 5.88 7.35
CA HIS A 12 -4.20 7.14 6.71
C HIS A 12 -5.68 7.22 6.35
N LYS A 13 -6.31 6.12 5.91
CA LYS A 13 -7.78 6.05 5.68
C LYS A 13 -8.58 6.21 6.97
N ARG A 14 -8.03 5.78 8.12
CA ARG A 14 -8.68 5.83 9.45
C ARG A 14 -8.28 7.05 10.30
N ARG A 15 -7.63 8.04 9.70
CA ARG A 15 -7.13 9.23 10.39
C ARG A 15 -8.22 10.29 10.49
N LEU A 16 -8.34 10.89 11.67
CA LEU A 16 -9.19 12.04 11.95
C LEU A 16 -8.33 13.29 12.15
N SER A 17 -8.81 14.41 11.64
CA SER A 17 -8.11 15.69 11.68
C SER A 17 -9.05 16.76 12.21
N ALA A 18 -8.64 17.44 13.28
CA ALA A 18 -9.28 18.66 13.76
C ALA A 18 -8.92 19.89 12.89
N LEU A 19 -7.95 19.75 11.99
CA LEU A 19 -7.53 20.77 11.04
C LEU A 19 -8.35 20.70 9.75
N GLY A 20 -8.59 21.85 9.12
CA GLY A 20 -9.24 21.95 7.80
C GLY A 20 -10.34 23.01 7.76
N PRO A 21 -11.07 23.13 6.64
CA PRO A 21 -12.21 24.03 6.53
C PRO A 21 -13.27 23.71 7.60
N GLY A 22 -13.65 24.70 8.41
CA GLY A 22 -14.57 24.52 9.55
C GLY A 22 -13.93 23.93 10.81
N GLY A 23 -12.65 23.55 10.76
CA GLY A 23 -11.89 23.07 11.90
C GLY A 23 -11.02 24.15 12.54
N LEU A 24 -10.07 23.71 13.37
CA LEU A 24 -9.09 24.55 14.04
C LEU A 24 -7.88 24.82 13.13
N SER A 25 -7.18 25.92 13.42
CA SER A 25 -5.84 26.17 12.87
C SER A 25 -4.78 25.82 13.91
N ARG A 26 -3.59 25.43 13.45
CA ARG A 26 -2.48 25.00 14.31
C ARG A 26 -2.14 26.03 15.39
N ASP A 27 -2.15 27.31 15.02
CA ASP A 27 -1.74 28.42 15.88
C ASP A 27 -2.84 28.84 16.86
N ARG A 28 -4.11 28.53 16.55
CA ARG A 28 -5.26 28.84 17.43
C ARG A 28 -5.63 27.68 18.36
N ALA A 29 -5.15 26.48 18.10
CA ALA A 29 -5.47 25.30 18.91
C ALA A 29 -4.68 25.31 20.22
N GLY A 30 -5.39 25.57 21.31
CA GLY A 30 -4.85 25.54 22.68
C GLY A 30 -4.57 24.12 23.19
N PHE A 31 -4.09 24.03 24.43
CA PHE A 31 -3.73 22.76 25.07
C PHE A 31 -4.95 21.85 25.29
N GLU A 32 -6.11 22.41 25.67
CA GLU A 32 -7.32 21.65 25.99
C GLU A 32 -7.78 20.73 24.86
N VAL A 33 -7.68 21.19 23.61
CA VAL A 33 -8.10 20.40 22.44
C VAL A 33 -7.06 19.35 22.03
N ARG A 34 -5.81 19.53 22.47
CA ARG A 34 -4.72 18.61 22.17
C ARG A 34 -4.58 17.50 23.21
N ASP A 35 -5.21 17.66 24.36
CA ASP A 35 -5.13 16.72 25.46
C ASP A 35 -5.98 15.47 25.22
N VAL A 36 -5.64 14.39 25.92
CA VAL A 36 -6.38 13.14 25.84
C VAL A 36 -7.56 13.19 26.79
N HIS A 37 -8.77 13.21 26.24
CA HIS A 37 -10.00 13.18 27.02
C HIS A 37 -10.44 11.74 27.32
N TYR A 38 -11.09 11.49 28.46
CA TYR A 38 -11.52 10.13 28.86
C TYR A 38 -12.51 9.51 27.87
N THR A 39 -13.33 10.32 27.19
CA THR A 39 -14.26 9.84 26.15
C THR A 39 -13.55 9.28 24.91
N HIS A 40 -12.24 9.53 24.74
CA HIS A 40 -11.45 8.92 23.67
C HIS A 40 -11.33 7.40 23.81
N TYR A 41 -11.56 6.85 25.02
CA TYR A 41 -11.51 5.42 25.29
C TYR A 41 -12.35 4.62 24.28
N GLY A 42 -11.72 3.66 23.59
CA GLY A 42 -12.37 2.83 22.58
C GLY A 42 -12.75 3.54 21.27
N ARG A 43 -12.53 4.86 21.14
CA ARG A 43 -12.97 5.69 20.01
C ARG A 43 -11.78 6.27 19.24
N LEU A 44 -10.93 7.01 19.93
CA LEU A 44 -9.72 7.65 19.40
C LEU A 44 -8.51 7.10 20.13
N CYS A 45 -7.50 6.67 19.37
CA CYS A 45 -6.30 6.13 19.97
C CYS A 45 -5.53 7.24 20.70
N PRO A 46 -5.20 7.05 22.00
CA PRO A 46 -4.43 8.03 22.77
C PRO A 46 -2.93 7.99 22.46
N ILE A 47 -2.44 6.94 21.79
CA ILE A 47 -1.02 6.71 21.49
C ILE A 47 -0.66 7.21 20.09
N GLU A 48 -1.47 6.91 19.07
CA GLU A 48 -1.11 7.22 17.68
C GLU A 48 -1.47 8.66 17.31
N SER A 49 -0.50 9.57 17.45
CA SER A 49 -0.56 10.95 16.96
C SER A 49 0.77 11.37 16.33
N PRO A 50 0.79 12.29 15.32
CA PRO A 50 2.03 12.84 14.80
C PRO A 50 2.80 13.62 15.87
N GLU A 51 4.11 13.43 15.91
CA GLU A 51 5.01 14.26 16.73
C GLU A 51 5.07 15.70 16.20
N GLY A 52 5.33 16.66 17.10
CA GLY A 52 5.56 18.06 16.75
C GLY A 52 4.29 18.92 16.75
N PRO A 53 4.13 19.89 15.83
CA PRO A 53 3.11 20.93 15.95
C PRO A 53 1.67 20.43 15.79
N ASN A 54 1.49 19.22 15.27
CA ASN A 54 0.17 18.61 15.02
C ASN A 54 -0.26 17.62 16.11
N ILE A 55 0.51 17.48 17.20
CA ILE A 55 0.17 16.57 18.30
C ILE A 55 -1.23 16.89 18.86
N GLY A 56 -2.04 15.84 19.05
CA GLY A 56 -3.42 15.93 19.53
C GLY A 56 -4.45 16.48 18.52
N LEU A 57 -4.01 17.10 17.42
CA LEU A 57 -4.90 17.62 16.37
C LEU A 57 -5.19 16.59 15.27
N ILE A 58 -4.34 15.58 15.19
CA ILE A 58 -4.50 14.44 14.31
C ILE A 58 -4.46 13.20 15.19
N SER A 59 -5.53 12.43 15.12
CA SER A 59 -5.71 11.19 15.87
C SER A 59 -6.18 10.08 14.94
N SER A 60 -6.07 8.83 15.38
CA SER A 60 -6.49 7.67 14.59
C SER A 60 -7.63 6.95 15.29
N LEU A 61 -8.58 6.42 14.51
CA LEU A 61 -9.67 5.61 15.07
C LEU A 61 -9.12 4.35 15.74
N CYS A 62 -9.69 3.97 16.88
CA CYS A 62 -9.41 2.69 17.52
C CYS A 62 -9.86 1.50 16.66
N VAL A 63 -9.42 0.27 16.99
CA VAL A 63 -9.69 -0.94 16.19
C VAL A 63 -11.19 -1.13 15.91
N TYR A 64 -12.03 -1.13 16.96
CA TYR A 64 -13.47 -1.40 16.84
C TYR A 64 -14.34 -0.16 16.69
N ALA A 65 -13.76 1.05 16.70
CA ALA A 65 -14.52 2.29 16.61
C ALA A 65 -15.31 2.37 15.29
N LYS A 66 -16.57 2.80 15.38
CA LYS A 66 -17.45 3.04 14.22
C LYS A 66 -17.99 4.47 14.25
N ILE A 67 -18.36 4.98 13.08
CA ILE A 67 -19.04 6.27 12.95
C ILE A 67 -20.53 5.99 12.76
N SER A 68 -21.35 6.57 13.62
CA SER A 68 -22.80 6.44 13.57
C SER A 68 -23.39 7.19 12.36
N PRO A 69 -24.63 6.88 11.94
CA PRO A 69 -25.30 7.63 10.87
C PRO A 69 -25.42 9.14 11.14
N MET A 70 -25.40 9.56 12.42
CA MET A 70 -25.41 10.97 12.83
C MET A 70 -24.01 11.61 12.88
N GLY A 71 -22.95 10.82 12.66
CA GLY A 71 -21.56 11.29 12.65
C GLY A 71 -20.83 11.22 13.99
N PHE A 72 -21.42 10.61 15.02
CA PHE A 72 -20.75 10.40 16.31
C PHE A 72 -19.86 9.16 16.28
N ILE A 73 -18.78 9.17 17.06
CA ILE A 73 -17.89 8.01 17.19
C ILE A 73 -18.41 7.11 18.31
N GLU A 74 -18.64 5.85 17.98
CA GLU A 74 -19.18 4.84 18.88
C GLU A 74 -18.15 3.72 19.08
N THR A 75 -18.23 3.08 20.25
CA THR A 75 -17.40 1.93 20.60
C THR A 75 -18.30 0.81 21.13
N PRO A 76 -17.97 -0.47 20.86
CA PRO A 76 -18.82 -1.57 21.29
C PRO A 76 -18.59 -1.94 22.76
N TYR A 77 -19.64 -2.35 23.45
CA TYR A 77 -19.56 -2.92 24.80
C TYR A 77 -20.46 -4.15 24.92
N ARG A 78 -20.09 -5.06 25.83
CA ARG A 78 -20.94 -6.14 26.31
C ARG A 78 -21.82 -5.63 27.44
N LYS A 79 -23.09 -6.04 27.46
CA LYS A 79 -23.99 -5.68 28.56
C LYS A 79 -23.76 -6.61 29.74
N VAL A 80 -23.93 -6.06 30.93
CA VAL A 80 -23.91 -6.81 32.18
C VAL A 80 -25.26 -6.63 32.85
N GLU A 81 -25.96 -7.72 33.12
CA GLU A 81 -27.24 -7.74 33.82
C GLU A 81 -27.12 -8.62 35.07
N ASN A 82 -27.42 -8.06 36.24
CA ASN A 82 -27.33 -8.76 37.54
C ASN A 82 -25.99 -9.48 37.78
N GLY A 83 -24.88 -8.86 37.38
CA GLY A 83 -23.53 -9.43 37.54
C GLY A 83 -23.17 -10.54 36.56
N GLN A 84 -24.04 -10.85 35.59
CA GLN A 84 -23.77 -11.76 34.49
C GLN A 84 -23.54 -10.97 33.19
N ILE A 85 -22.42 -11.26 32.53
CA ILE A 85 -22.03 -10.67 31.26
C ILE A 85 -22.72 -11.43 30.12
N ASP A 86 -23.25 -10.68 29.16
CA ASP A 86 -23.73 -11.28 27.92
C ASP A 86 -22.55 -11.73 27.05
N MET A 87 -22.40 -13.06 26.94
CA MET A 87 -21.33 -13.71 26.18
C MET A 87 -21.70 -13.89 24.70
N ASN A 88 -22.93 -13.58 24.29
CA ASN A 88 -23.34 -13.66 22.90
C ASN A 88 -22.79 -12.47 22.10
N ASN A 89 -21.96 -12.74 21.09
CA ASN A 89 -21.35 -11.69 20.26
C ASN A 89 -22.38 -10.95 19.38
N ASP A 90 -23.54 -11.54 19.10
CA ASP A 90 -24.59 -10.90 18.29
C ASP A 90 -25.31 -9.76 19.05
N ASP A 91 -25.27 -9.78 20.39
CA ASP A 91 -25.95 -8.82 21.25
C ASP A 91 -25.07 -7.60 21.63
N ILE A 92 -23.85 -7.53 21.06
CA ILE A 92 -22.92 -6.40 21.26
C ILE A 92 -23.53 -5.11 20.72
N ARG A 93 -23.65 -4.10 21.59
CA ARG A 93 -24.18 -2.79 21.23
C ARG A 93 -23.08 -1.74 21.18
N TYR A 94 -23.18 -0.85 20.20
CA TYR A 94 -22.34 0.34 20.06
C TYR A 94 -22.93 1.49 20.88
N TYR A 95 -22.07 2.17 21.63
CA TYR A 95 -22.43 3.31 22.46
C TYR A 95 -21.67 4.56 22.06
N SER A 96 -22.40 5.65 21.86
CA SER A 96 -21.82 6.99 21.73
C SER A 96 -21.26 7.49 23.07
N ALA A 97 -20.49 8.57 23.07
CA ALA A 97 -19.92 9.13 24.30
C ALA A 97 -20.99 9.60 25.29
N GLU A 98 -22.11 10.14 24.79
CA GLU A 98 -23.26 10.58 25.59
C GLU A 98 -24.04 9.39 26.15
N GLU A 99 -24.25 8.32 25.37
CA GLU A 99 -24.95 7.13 25.86
C GLU A 99 -24.14 6.32 26.88
N GLU A 100 -22.82 6.47 26.90
CA GLU A 100 -21.92 5.86 27.88
C GLU A 100 -21.92 6.62 29.21
N GLU A 101 -22.32 7.89 29.20
CA GLU A 101 -22.30 8.74 30.39
C GLU A 101 -23.19 8.16 31.52
N GLY A 102 -22.67 8.16 32.75
CA GLY A 102 -23.35 7.60 33.92
C GLY A 102 -23.40 6.07 33.99
N LYS A 103 -22.69 5.35 33.11
CA LYS A 103 -22.55 3.89 33.20
C LYS A 103 -21.19 3.47 33.74
N ILE A 104 -21.20 2.39 34.50
CA ILE A 104 -20.00 1.77 35.07
C ILE A 104 -19.52 0.67 34.11
N VAL A 105 -18.31 0.86 33.56
CA VAL A 105 -17.70 -0.02 32.55
C VAL A 105 -16.55 -0.82 33.16
N ALA A 106 -16.65 -2.15 33.14
CA ALA A 106 -15.58 -3.06 33.55
C ALA A 106 -14.55 -3.29 32.41
N GLN A 107 -13.31 -3.55 32.80
CA GLN A 107 -12.21 -3.82 31.86
C GLN A 107 -12.31 -5.23 31.25
N ALA A 108 -11.86 -5.37 30.00
CA ALA A 108 -11.89 -6.66 29.28
C ALA A 108 -11.00 -7.75 29.91
N ASN A 109 -9.97 -7.38 30.66
CA ASN A 109 -9.02 -8.30 31.29
C ASN A 109 -9.48 -8.83 32.66
N MET A 110 -10.69 -8.47 33.11
CA MET A 110 -11.22 -8.99 34.36
C MET A 110 -11.50 -10.49 34.22
N PRO A 111 -11.07 -11.32 35.19
CA PRO A 111 -11.25 -12.77 35.11
C PRO A 111 -12.73 -13.12 35.28
N ILE A 112 -13.26 -13.86 34.30
CA ILE A 112 -14.65 -14.31 34.23
C ILE A 112 -14.70 -15.84 34.16
N ASP A 113 -15.83 -16.43 34.54
CA ASP A 113 -16.12 -17.84 34.33
C ASP A 113 -16.74 -18.11 32.94
N ASP A 114 -16.90 -19.39 32.59
CA ASP A 114 -17.48 -19.82 31.31
C ASP A 114 -18.97 -19.43 31.16
N GLU A 115 -19.65 -19.10 32.27
CA GLU A 115 -21.06 -18.71 32.33
C GLU A 115 -21.26 -17.18 32.31
N GLY A 116 -20.17 -16.41 32.29
CA GLY A 116 -20.17 -14.95 32.21
C GLY A 116 -20.21 -14.22 33.55
N HIS A 117 -19.96 -14.87 34.68
CA HIS A 117 -19.85 -14.22 35.98
C HIS A 117 -18.41 -13.80 36.27
N PHE A 118 -18.25 -12.71 37.03
CA PHE A 118 -16.94 -12.29 37.51
C PHE A 118 -16.41 -13.23 38.59
N LEU A 119 -15.16 -13.69 38.45
CA LEU A 119 -14.51 -14.54 39.45
C LEU A 119 -14.23 -13.81 40.77
N GLN A 120 -14.20 -12.47 40.74
CA GLN A 120 -14.03 -11.60 41.92
C GLN A 120 -15.19 -10.59 42.01
N PRO A 121 -16.39 -11.04 42.42
CA PRO A 121 -17.60 -10.23 42.32
C PRO A 121 -17.59 -9.03 43.29
N ASP A 122 -16.86 -9.11 44.39
CA ASP A 122 -16.85 -8.07 45.43
C ASP A 122 -15.92 -6.88 45.11
N ARG A 123 -15.01 -7.04 44.14
CA ARG A 123 -13.92 -6.07 43.88
C ARG A 123 -13.55 -6.00 42.40
N ILE A 124 -14.35 -5.29 41.62
CA ILE A 124 -14.11 -5.09 40.19
C ILE A 124 -13.58 -3.67 39.98
N LYS A 125 -12.46 -3.54 39.26
CA LYS A 125 -11.97 -2.24 38.81
C LYS A 125 -12.77 -1.82 37.59
N ALA A 126 -13.53 -0.75 37.73
CA ALA A 126 -14.35 -0.21 36.66
C ALA A 126 -14.01 1.26 36.39
N ARG A 127 -14.56 1.79 35.30
CA ARG A 127 -14.49 3.19 34.92
C ARG A 127 -15.87 3.81 34.97
N GLU A 128 -15.96 4.99 35.56
CA GLU A 128 -17.16 5.84 35.55
C GLU A 128 -16.72 7.27 35.18
N GLY A 129 -16.98 7.68 33.93
CA GLY A 129 -16.47 8.95 33.42
C GLY A 129 -14.94 9.02 33.43
N ALA A 130 -14.39 9.93 34.24
CA ALA A 130 -12.96 10.11 34.46
C ALA A 130 -12.42 9.38 35.70
N ASP A 131 -13.30 8.82 36.54
CA ASP A 131 -12.93 8.15 37.78
C ASP A 131 -12.80 6.63 37.60
N PHE A 132 -12.02 5.99 38.48
CA PHE A 132 -11.74 4.55 38.47
C PHE A 132 -12.17 3.89 39.79
N PRO A 133 -13.49 3.78 40.06
CA PRO A 133 -13.99 3.17 41.28
C PRO A 133 -13.75 1.65 41.31
N VAL A 134 -13.73 1.10 42.53
CA VAL A 134 -13.81 -0.34 42.76
C VAL A 134 -15.24 -0.66 43.16
N VAL A 135 -15.94 -1.42 42.33
CA VAL A 135 -17.38 -1.68 42.43
C VAL A 135 -17.65 -3.17 42.57
N THR A 136 -18.89 -3.51 42.93
CA THR A 136 -19.39 -4.89 42.95
C THR A 136 -19.94 -5.30 41.58
N ALA A 137 -20.08 -6.61 41.35
CA ALA A 137 -20.60 -7.16 40.09
C ALA A 137 -22.00 -6.64 39.72
N GLU A 138 -22.85 -6.36 40.73
CA GLU A 138 -24.21 -5.87 40.51
C GLU A 138 -24.26 -4.41 40.02
N GLU A 139 -23.22 -3.62 40.33
CA GLU A 139 -23.13 -2.21 39.95
C GLU A 139 -22.59 -2.03 38.51
N VAL A 140 -21.92 -3.03 37.96
CA VAL A 140 -21.37 -2.98 36.60
C VAL A 140 -22.49 -3.04 35.57
N ASN A 141 -22.50 -2.10 34.63
CA ASN A 141 -23.51 -2.06 33.56
C ASN A 141 -22.98 -2.59 32.23
N LEU A 142 -21.68 -2.36 31.97
CA LEU A 142 -21.04 -2.64 30.69
C LEU A 142 -19.66 -3.26 30.91
N MET A 143 -19.16 -3.97 29.92
CA MET A 143 -17.79 -4.47 29.87
C MET A 143 -17.19 -4.25 28.48
N ASP A 144 -15.90 -3.92 28.43
CA ASP A 144 -15.13 -3.83 27.19
C ASP A 144 -15.16 -5.17 26.41
N VAL A 145 -15.12 -5.11 25.09
CA VAL A 145 -15.17 -6.32 24.24
C VAL A 145 -13.81 -6.99 24.14
N ALA A 146 -12.73 -6.20 24.07
CA ALA A 146 -11.38 -6.72 23.93
C ALA A 146 -10.34 -5.74 24.51
N PRO A 147 -9.19 -6.24 25.02
CA PRO A 147 -8.14 -5.38 25.58
C PRO A 147 -7.53 -4.41 24.55
N ASN A 148 -7.52 -4.78 23.27
CA ASN A 148 -7.00 -3.93 22.19
C ASN A 148 -7.98 -2.84 21.71
N GLN A 149 -9.19 -2.78 22.28
CA GLN A 149 -10.21 -1.80 21.92
C GLN A 149 -9.74 -0.34 22.10
N ILE A 150 -8.82 -0.09 23.02
CA ILE A 150 -8.31 1.26 23.32
C ILE A 150 -7.26 1.77 22.34
N ALA A 151 -6.69 0.90 21.51
CA ALA A 151 -5.58 1.22 20.62
C ALA A 151 -6.03 1.35 19.16
N SER A 152 -5.21 2.03 18.35
CA SER A 152 -5.35 2.00 16.89
C SER A 152 -4.78 0.70 16.32
N ILE A 153 -5.02 0.46 15.03
CA ILE A 153 -4.43 -0.68 14.30
C ILE A 153 -2.89 -0.65 14.38
N ALA A 154 -2.26 0.53 14.26
CA ALA A 154 -0.80 0.62 14.31
C ALA A 154 -0.25 0.33 15.70
N ALA A 155 -0.85 0.87 16.76
CA ALA A 155 -0.43 0.58 18.13
C ALA A 155 -0.69 -0.89 18.51
N SER A 156 -1.77 -1.48 18.00
CA SER A 156 -2.13 -2.89 18.23
C SER A 156 -1.21 -3.90 17.55
N LEU A 157 -0.28 -3.47 16.69
CA LEU A 157 0.74 -4.32 16.05
C LEU A 157 2.06 -4.38 16.84
N ILE A 158 2.15 -3.65 17.96
CA ILE A 158 3.32 -3.67 18.85
C ILE A 158 3.08 -4.77 19.90
N PRO A 159 3.82 -5.89 19.88
CA PRO A 159 3.72 -6.89 20.93
C PRO A 159 4.25 -6.31 22.25
N PHE A 160 3.81 -6.83 23.39
CA PHE A 160 4.27 -6.37 24.72
C PHE A 160 4.15 -4.85 24.94
N LEU A 161 3.13 -4.23 24.34
CA LEU A 161 2.89 -2.79 24.44
C LEU A 161 2.73 -2.32 25.90
N GLU A 162 2.20 -3.18 26.76
CA GLU A 162 2.04 -2.96 28.21
C GLU A 162 3.37 -2.76 28.96
N HIS A 163 4.50 -3.10 28.34
CA HIS A 163 5.85 -2.96 28.90
C HIS A 163 6.64 -1.78 28.31
N ASP A 164 5.99 -0.96 27.47
CA ASP A 164 6.59 0.21 26.85
C ASP A 164 6.00 1.52 27.39
N ASP A 165 6.85 2.53 27.55
CA ASP A 165 6.39 3.89 27.78
C ASP A 165 5.53 4.41 26.61
N ALA A 166 4.48 5.16 26.91
CA ALA A 166 3.53 5.65 25.92
C ALA A 166 4.19 6.48 24.81
N ASN A 167 5.23 7.27 25.13
CA ASN A 167 5.93 8.05 24.11
C ASN A 167 6.71 7.15 23.15
N ARG A 168 7.23 6.01 23.63
CA ARG A 168 7.92 5.02 22.78
C ARG A 168 6.95 4.26 21.91
N ALA A 169 5.79 3.89 22.44
CA ALA A 169 4.71 3.33 21.64
C ALA A 169 4.23 4.28 20.54
N LEU A 170 4.11 5.58 20.83
CA LEU A 170 3.79 6.62 19.84
C LEU A 170 4.85 6.66 18.73
N MET A 171 6.13 6.68 19.11
CA MET A 171 7.23 6.64 18.15
C MET A 171 7.23 5.35 17.32
N GLY A 172 7.00 4.21 17.94
CA GLY A 172 6.93 2.88 17.31
C GLY A 172 5.84 2.80 16.24
N SER A 173 4.60 3.16 16.62
CA SER A 173 3.46 3.21 15.68
C SER A 173 3.71 4.16 14.51
N ASN A 174 4.33 5.32 14.77
CA ASN A 174 4.71 6.27 13.72
C ASN A 174 5.82 5.76 12.79
N MET A 175 6.80 5.03 13.32
CA MET A 175 7.92 4.48 12.55
C MET A 175 7.50 3.31 11.67
N MET A 176 6.58 2.46 12.13
CA MET A 176 6.05 1.36 11.31
C MET A 176 5.41 1.84 10.01
N ARG A 177 4.74 3.00 10.02
CA ARG A 177 4.19 3.62 8.80
C ARG A 177 5.24 4.12 7.81
N GLN A 178 6.46 4.38 8.30
CA GLN A 178 7.57 4.85 7.49
C GLN A 178 8.46 3.71 6.98
N ALA A 179 8.15 2.47 7.35
CA ALA A 179 8.91 1.29 6.94
C ALA A 179 8.76 1.04 5.44
N VAL A 180 9.87 0.98 4.70
CA VAL A 180 9.83 0.74 3.25
C VAL A 180 9.67 -0.75 2.93
N PRO A 181 8.87 -1.12 1.92
CA PRO A 181 8.76 -2.51 1.48
C PRO A 181 10.11 -3.06 1.00
N LEU A 182 10.45 -4.23 1.52
CA LEU A 182 11.68 -4.94 1.16
C LEU A 182 11.43 -5.89 -0.03
N VAL A 183 12.49 -6.25 -0.75
CA VAL A 183 12.41 -7.25 -1.83
C VAL A 183 12.09 -8.64 -1.28
N THR A 184 12.66 -8.95 -0.12
CA THR A 184 12.40 -10.17 0.66
C THR A 184 11.93 -9.75 2.04
N THR A 185 10.66 -10.01 2.34
CA THR A 185 10.04 -9.72 3.62
C THR A 185 9.97 -10.97 4.47
N ASP A 186 9.91 -10.79 5.79
CA ASP A 186 9.69 -11.89 6.73
C ASP A 186 8.54 -11.51 7.66
N ALA A 187 7.61 -12.43 7.89
CA ALA A 187 6.52 -12.25 8.82
C ALA A 187 7.10 -12.26 10.25
N PRO A 188 6.58 -11.41 11.15
CA PRO A 188 7.10 -11.34 12.52
C PRO A 188 6.95 -12.71 13.22
N ILE A 189 8.01 -13.18 13.88
CA ILE A 189 7.92 -14.39 14.71
C ILE A 189 7.04 -14.12 15.93
N VAL A 190 7.14 -12.91 16.49
CA VAL A 190 6.30 -12.44 17.59
C VAL A 190 5.35 -11.38 17.03
N GLY A 191 4.13 -11.77 16.69
CA GLY A 191 3.06 -10.86 16.24
C GLY A 191 2.06 -10.56 17.36
N THR A 192 0.96 -9.89 17.01
CA THR A 192 -0.19 -9.69 17.92
C THR A 192 -1.43 -10.46 17.48
N GLY A 193 -1.43 -11.01 16.26
CA GLY A 193 -2.53 -11.77 15.66
C GLY A 193 -3.39 -10.95 14.70
N ILE A 194 -3.32 -9.61 14.77
CA ILE A 194 -4.10 -8.70 13.90
C ILE A 194 -3.48 -8.55 12.50
N GLU A 195 -2.25 -9.02 12.28
CA GLU A 195 -1.49 -8.89 11.03
C GLU A 195 -2.25 -9.46 9.83
N LYS A 196 -2.94 -10.60 10.01
CA LYS A 196 -3.70 -11.28 8.96
C LYS A 196 -4.97 -10.51 8.59
N ASP A 197 -5.74 -10.13 9.59
CA ASP A 197 -7.01 -9.41 9.41
C ASP A 197 -6.78 -8.05 8.75
N MET A 198 -5.71 -7.36 9.17
CA MET A 198 -5.29 -6.09 8.60
C MET A 198 -4.98 -6.20 7.09
N ILE A 199 -4.26 -7.24 6.66
CA ILE A 199 -3.95 -7.44 5.23
C ILE A 199 -5.20 -7.80 4.43
N SER A 200 -6.06 -8.66 4.97
CA SER A 200 -7.35 -8.99 4.34
C SER A 200 -8.18 -7.73 4.09
N ASP A 201 -8.30 -6.87 5.10
CA ASP A 201 -9.06 -5.61 5.01
C ASP A 201 -8.41 -4.55 4.12
N SER A 202 -7.08 -4.63 3.93
CA SER A 202 -6.35 -3.67 3.09
C SER A 202 -6.79 -3.73 1.62
N ARG A 203 -7.26 -4.90 1.16
CA ARG A 203 -7.58 -5.22 -0.25
C ARG A 203 -6.45 -4.89 -1.24
N ILE A 204 -5.21 -4.89 -0.76
CA ILE A 204 -4.03 -4.70 -1.61
C ILE A 204 -3.62 -6.03 -2.26
N GLN A 205 -3.79 -7.12 -1.52
CA GLN A 205 -3.57 -8.47 -2.04
C GLN A 205 -4.78 -8.95 -2.84
N ILE A 206 -4.55 -9.88 -3.75
CA ILE A 206 -5.64 -10.54 -4.48
C ILE A 206 -6.19 -11.65 -3.59
N VAL A 207 -7.51 -11.65 -3.43
CA VAL A 207 -8.25 -12.58 -2.58
C VAL A 207 -9.19 -13.40 -3.45
N ALA A 208 -9.34 -14.69 -3.16
CA ALA A 208 -10.26 -15.56 -3.85
C ALA A 208 -11.72 -15.15 -3.61
N GLU A 209 -12.49 -15.01 -4.69
CA GLU A 209 -13.91 -14.61 -4.66
C GLU A 209 -14.84 -15.73 -4.18
N GLY A 210 -14.44 -16.98 -4.42
CA GLY A 210 -15.18 -18.18 -4.07
C GLY A 210 -14.25 -19.39 -3.91
N ASP A 211 -14.85 -20.55 -3.69
CA ASP A 211 -14.11 -21.81 -3.65
C ASP A 211 -13.79 -22.27 -5.08
N GLY A 212 -12.60 -22.81 -5.30
CA GLY A 212 -12.16 -23.15 -6.65
C GLY A 212 -10.81 -23.84 -6.72
N GLU A 213 -10.34 -24.06 -7.94
CA GLU A 213 -9.05 -24.67 -8.25
C GLU A 213 -8.21 -23.72 -9.12
N VAL A 214 -6.93 -23.57 -8.76
CA VAL A 214 -5.97 -22.77 -9.54
C VAL A 214 -5.58 -23.53 -10.80
N THR A 215 -6.05 -23.07 -11.94
CA THR A 215 -5.74 -23.69 -13.25
C THR A 215 -4.37 -23.30 -13.77
N PHE A 216 -3.91 -22.10 -13.43
CA PHE A 216 -2.60 -21.60 -13.84
C PHE A 216 -2.14 -20.48 -12.91
N ALA A 217 -0.90 -20.56 -12.44
CA ALA A 217 -0.29 -19.50 -11.64
C ALA A 217 1.09 -19.17 -12.19
N ASP A 218 1.30 -17.92 -12.59
CA ASP A 218 2.61 -17.40 -12.93
C ASP A 218 2.90 -16.07 -12.23
N ALA A 219 4.09 -15.56 -12.52
CA ALA A 219 4.62 -14.34 -11.95
C ALA A 219 3.80 -13.06 -12.30
N THR A 220 2.95 -13.12 -13.32
CA THR A 220 2.21 -12.01 -13.93
C THR A 220 0.69 -12.14 -13.84
N LYS A 221 0.15 -13.36 -13.73
CA LYS A 221 -1.27 -13.64 -13.66
C LYS A 221 -1.57 -14.92 -12.90
N ILE A 222 -2.76 -14.95 -12.30
CA ILE A 222 -3.33 -16.12 -11.63
C ILE A 222 -4.66 -16.42 -12.29
N GLN A 223 -4.92 -17.69 -12.61
CA GLN A 223 -6.16 -18.16 -13.21
C GLN A 223 -6.81 -19.19 -12.30
N ILE A 224 -8.07 -18.93 -11.93
CA ILE A 224 -8.82 -19.78 -11.00
C ILE A 224 -10.12 -20.20 -11.67
N ARG A 225 -10.39 -21.50 -11.65
CA ARG A 225 -11.70 -22.05 -11.97
C ARG A 225 -12.48 -22.13 -10.68
N TYR A 226 -13.46 -21.25 -10.51
CA TYR A 226 -14.35 -21.29 -9.36
C TYR A 226 -15.40 -22.40 -9.50
N GLU A 227 -15.72 -23.05 -8.40
CA GLU A 227 -16.86 -23.96 -8.32
C GLU A 227 -18.14 -23.12 -8.46
N ARG A 228 -18.90 -23.38 -9.51
CA ARG A 228 -20.18 -22.73 -9.78
C ARG A 228 -21.28 -23.79 -9.76
N THR A 229 -22.42 -23.45 -9.17
CA THR A 229 -23.62 -24.30 -9.26
C THR A 229 -24.15 -24.36 -10.70
N GLU A 230 -24.90 -25.40 -11.07
CA GLU A 230 -25.46 -25.53 -12.43
C GLU A 230 -26.29 -24.30 -12.84
N ASP A 231 -27.02 -23.73 -11.88
CA ASP A 231 -27.80 -22.50 -12.01
C ASP A 231 -26.95 -21.25 -12.27
N GLU A 232 -25.81 -21.10 -11.57
CA GLU A 232 -24.86 -20.01 -11.79
C GLU A 232 -24.12 -20.13 -13.12
N ILE A 233 -23.80 -21.35 -13.56
CA ILE A 233 -23.21 -21.61 -14.89
C ILE A 233 -24.21 -21.21 -15.99
N LEU A 234 -25.49 -21.49 -15.79
CA LEU A 234 -26.57 -21.08 -16.70
C LEU A 234 -26.72 -19.56 -16.74
N ALA A 235 -26.69 -18.88 -15.59
CA ALA A 235 -26.89 -17.42 -15.51
C ALA A 235 -25.65 -16.56 -15.83
N SER A 236 -24.42 -17.05 -15.65
CA SER A 236 -23.19 -16.26 -15.81
C SER A 236 -22.71 -16.17 -17.26
N PHE A 237 -22.29 -14.99 -17.71
CA PHE A 237 -21.64 -14.77 -19.02
C PHE A 237 -20.12 -14.71 -18.93
N GLU A 238 -19.60 -14.73 -17.71
CA GLU A 238 -18.17 -14.66 -17.45
C GLU A 238 -17.49 -15.99 -17.80
N PRO A 239 -16.23 -15.96 -18.25
CA PRO A 239 -15.47 -17.17 -18.47
C PRO A 239 -15.47 -18.03 -17.20
N GLU A 240 -15.42 -19.35 -17.39
CA GLU A 240 -15.34 -20.34 -16.31
C GLU A 240 -14.07 -20.15 -15.46
N VAL A 241 -13.05 -19.56 -16.07
CA VAL A 241 -11.77 -19.24 -15.44
C VAL A 241 -11.65 -17.73 -15.27
N THR A 242 -11.59 -17.28 -14.02
CA THR A 242 -11.30 -15.89 -13.67
C THR A 242 -9.79 -15.66 -13.72
N THR A 243 -9.36 -14.63 -14.45
CA THR A 243 -7.93 -14.26 -14.57
C THR A 243 -7.65 -12.98 -13.79
N TYR A 244 -6.68 -13.04 -12.89
CA TYR A 244 -6.18 -11.93 -12.10
C TYR A 244 -4.80 -11.51 -12.61
N GLU A 245 -4.62 -10.25 -13.00
CA GLU A 245 -3.32 -9.70 -13.37
C GLU A 245 -2.57 -9.13 -12.16
N LEU A 246 -1.29 -9.52 -12.01
CA LEU A 246 -0.44 -9.13 -10.89
C LEU A 246 0.36 -7.87 -11.23
N PRO A 247 0.25 -6.79 -10.42
CA PRO A 247 1.06 -5.60 -10.62
C PRO A 247 2.54 -5.89 -10.30
N ARG A 248 3.43 -5.48 -11.20
CA ARG A 248 4.89 -5.55 -11.03
C ARG A 248 5.53 -4.18 -11.09
N TYR A 249 6.38 -3.88 -10.12
CA TYR A 249 7.11 -2.60 -10.01
C TYR A 249 6.22 -1.36 -10.17
N ARG A 250 4.96 -1.45 -9.74
CA ARG A 250 4.03 -0.33 -9.83
C ARG A 250 4.46 0.74 -8.81
N ARG A 251 4.71 1.95 -9.29
CA ARG A 251 5.11 3.08 -8.46
C ARG A 251 4.01 3.47 -7.47
N THR A 252 4.39 3.76 -6.23
CA THR A 252 3.55 4.40 -5.21
C THR A 252 3.78 5.92 -5.16
N ASN A 253 2.95 6.64 -4.39
CA ASN A 253 3.10 8.09 -4.21
C ASN A 253 4.44 8.49 -3.58
N GLN A 254 5.05 7.62 -2.76
CA GLN A 254 6.34 7.85 -2.09
C GLN A 254 7.52 7.20 -2.85
N ASN A 255 7.32 6.89 -4.14
CA ASN A 255 8.33 6.28 -5.01
C ASN A 255 8.82 4.90 -4.53
N THR A 256 8.08 4.21 -3.66
CA THR A 256 8.28 2.78 -3.40
C THR A 256 7.61 1.96 -4.52
N SER A 257 7.79 0.63 -4.51
CA SER A 257 7.21 -0.26 -5.50
C SER A 257 6.19 -1.24 -4.90
N ILE A 258 5.03 -1.36 -5.54
CA ILE A 258 4.11 -2.48 -5.35
C ILE A 258 4.51 -3.57 -6.34
N THR A 259 4.87 -4.74 -5.82
CA THR A 259 5.12 -5.95 -6.60
C THR A 259 4.46 -7.10 -5.88
N LEU A 260 3.48 -7.73 -6.54
CA LEU A 260 2.79 -8.91 -6.02
C LEU A 260 3.34 -10.17 -6.69
N LYS A 261 3.42 -11.26 -5.92
CA LYS A 261 3.83 -12.59 -6.37
C LYS A 261 2.73 -13.58 -5.97
N PRO A 262 2.47 -14.63 -6.76
CA PRO A 262 1.53 -15.67 -6.36
C PRO A 262 2.08 -16.46 -5.17
N ILE A 263 1.22 -16.79 -4.21
CA ILE A 263 1.50 -17.78 -3.14
C ILE A 263 1.06 -19.18 -3.59
N VAL A 264 -0.05 -19.24 -4.32
CA VAL A 264 -0.66 -20.49 -4.78
C VAL A 264 0.06 -21.08 -5.99
N LEU A 265 0.07 -22.40 -6.07
CA LEU A 265 0.59 -23.17 -7.19
C LEU A 265 -0.55 -23.70 -8.05
N THR A 266 -0.20 -24.17 -9.25
CA THR A 266 -1.18 -24.78 -10.16
C THR A 266 -1.69 -26.10 -9.59
N GLY A 267 -3.01 -26.28 -9.54
CA GLY A 267 -3.69 -27.42 -8.93
C GLY A 267 -4.08 -27.22 -7.47
N ASP A 268 -3.70 -26.10 -6.84
CA ASP A 268 -4.11 -25.81 -5.48
C ASP A 268 -5.61 -25.49 -5.41
N LYS A 269 -6.27 -26.01 -4.38
CA LYS A 269 -7.64 -25.64 -4.04
C LYS A 269 -7.65 -24.38 -3.20
N VAL A 270 -8.50 -23.43 -3.56
CA VAL A 270 -8.65 -22.15 -2.87
C VAL A 270 -10.03 -22.05 -2.23
N VAL A 271 -10.08 -21.38 -1.09
CA VAL A 271 -11.32 -21.09 -0.35
C VAL A 271 -11.68 -19.62 -0.51
N LYS A 272 -12.97 -19.31 -0.50
CA LYS A 272 -13.48 -17.94 -0.47
C LYS A 272 -12.79 -17.12 0.63
N GLY A 273 -12.23 -15.98 0.27
CA GLY A 273 -11.53 -15.10 1.21
C GLY A 273 -10.04 -15.46 1.42
N GLN A 274 -9.51 -16.50 0.78
CA GLN A 274 -8.09 -16.84 0.86
C GLN A 274 -7.24 -15.84 0.07
N ILE A 275 -6.16 -15.36 0.69
CA ILE A 275 -5.17 -14.49 0.03
C ILE A 275 -4.32 -15.32 -0.93
N LEU A 276 -4.27 -14.89 -2.19
CA LEU A 276 -3.61 -15.60 -3.30
C LEU A 276 -2.20 -15.08 -3.60
N THR A 277 -1.89 -13.86 -3.13
CA THR A 277 -0.64 -13.15 -3.45
C THR A 277 0.12 -12.70 -2.21
N GLU A 278 1.43 -12.60 -2.34
CA GLU A 278 2.36 -11.99 -1.38
C GLU A 278 3.12 -10.82 -2.02
N GLY A 279 3.87 -10.07 -1.20
CA GLY A 279 4.60 -8.89 -1.65
C GLY A 279 3.98 -7.58 -1.15
N TYR A 280 4.67 -6.46 -1.39
CA TYR A 280 4.32 -5.16 -0.81
C TYR A 280 4.14 -5.23 0.73
N SER A 281 5.17 -5.73 1.43
CA SER A 281 5.16 -5.94 2.89
C SER A 281 4.14 -6.96 3.39
N THR A 282 3.97 -8.08 2.67
CA THR A 282 3.12 -9.20 3.08
C THR A 282 3.83 -10.51 2.81
N GLN A 283 3.72 -11.48 3.72
CA GLN A 283 4.19 -12.86 3.54
C GLN A 283 3.15 -13.84 4.10
N HIS A 284 2.80 -14.88 3.34
CA HIS A 284 1.81 -15.89 3.75
C HIS A 284 0.47 -15.31 4.27
N GLY A 285 0.03 -14.18 3.70
CA GLY A 285 -1.20 -13.49 4.12
C GLY A 285 -1.10 -12.65 5.40
N GLU A 286 0.10 -12.54 6.00
CA GLU A 286 0.37 -11.70 7.18
C GLU A 286 1.16 -10.45 6.79
N LEU A 287 0.96 -9.36 7.55
CA LEU A 287 1.74 -8.14 7.42
C LEU A 287 3.21 -8.40 7.78
N ALA A 288 4.10 -8.10 6.84
CA ALA A 288 5.55 -8.30 6.95
C ALA A 288 6.31 -7.01 6.56
N LEU A 289 6.39 -6.06 7.51
CA LEU A 289 7.03 -4.76 7.29
C LEU A 289 8.57 -4.80 7.26
N GLY A 290 9.19 -5.85 7.80
CA GLY A 290 10.62 -5.95 8.03
C GLY A 290 11.15 -7.39 8.05
N ARG A 291 12.15 -7.63 8.89
CA ARG A 291 12.89 -8.89 9.00
C ARG A 291 13.20 -9.25 10.46
N ASN A 292 13.12 -10.53 10.79
CA ASN A 292 13.55 -11.05 12.09
C ASN A 292 15.08 -11.25 12.09
N LEU A 293 15.80 -10.61 13.01
CA LEU A 293 17.27 -10.63 13.05
C LEU A 293 17.81 -11.03 14.41
N LYS A 294 18.92 -11.77 14.42
CA LYS A 294 19.61 -12.15 15.65
C LYS A 294 20.36 -10.92 16.19
N VAL A 295 20.00 -10.47 17.38
CA VAL A 295 20.51 -9.25 18.00
C VAL A 295 21.21 -9.56 19.31
N ALA A 296 22.24 -8.78 19.63
CA ALA A 296 22.88 -8.77 20.94
C ALA A 296 22.81 -7.37 21.56
N PHE A 297 22.36 -7.29 22.80
CA PHE A 297 22.39 -6.07 23.60
C PHE A 297 23.71 -5.97 24.36
N MET A 298 24.71 -5.36 23.74
CA MET A 298 26.02 -5.12 24.33
C MET A 298 26.70 -3.89 23.70
N PRO A 299 27.51 -3.13 24.44
CA PRO A 299 28.35 -2.11 23.83
C PRO A 299 29.41 -2.78 22.93
N TRP A 300 29.62 -2.22 21.74
CA TRP A 300 30.57 -2.78 20.77
C TRP A 300 31.54 -1.73 20.25
N LYS A 301 32.77 -1.71 20.81
CA LYS A 301 33.91 -0.88 20.36
C LYS A 301 33.57 0.61 20.14
N GLY A 302 32.54 1.12 20.82
CA GLY A 302 32.00 2.48 20.65
C GLY A 302 31.19 2.73 19.37
N TYR A 303 31.03 1.74 18.49
CA TYR A 303 30.30 1.91 17.22
C TYR A 303 28.78 1.96 17.39
N ASN A 304 28.25 1.46 18.49
CA ASN A 304 26.85 1.61 18.88
C ASN A 304 26.65 2.67 19.97
N PHE A 305 27.46 3.73 19.97
CA PHE A 305 27.26 4.88 20.85
C PHE A 305 25.91 5.56 20.60
N GLU A 306 25.27 6.02 21.67
CA GLU A 306 23.89 6.54 21.66
C GLU A 306 22.92 5.55 20.98
N ASP A 307 22.46 5.91 19.77
CA ASP A 307 21.48 5.21 18.94
C ASP A 307 22.10 4.63 17.67
N ALA A 308 23.42 4.59 17.60
CA ALA A 308 24.10 3.96 16.49
C ALA A 308 23.87 2.44 16.50
N ILE A 309 23.72 1.87 15.31
CA ILE A 309 23.52 0.44 15.10
C ILE A 309 24.74 -0.10 14.35
N VAL A 310 25.25 -1.22 14.83
CA VAL A 310 26.28 -2.00 14.14
C VAL A 310 25.61 -3.19 13.48
N ILE A 311 25.90 -3.39 12.20
CA ILE A 311 25.32 -4.48 11.41
C ILE A 311 26.42 -5.37 10.82
N SER A 312 26.12 -6.65 10.68
CA SER A 312 26.96 -7.61 9.94
C SER A 312 26.91 -7.36 8.42
N GLU A 313 28.03 -7.61 7.74
CA GLU A 313 28.16 -7.58 6.29
C GLU A 313 27.21 -8.56 5.60
N ARG A 314 26.91 -9.70 6.24
CA ARG A 314 25.90 -10.66 5.81
C ARG A 314 24.58 -10.00 5.38
N ILE A 315 24.10 -9.02 6.14
CA ILE A 315 22.84 -8.30 5.86
C ILE A 315 22.88 -7.64 4.48
N GLN A 316 24.04 -7.09 4.09
CA GLN A 316 24.24 -6.45 2.80
C GLN A 316 24.52 -7.46 1.68
N ARG A 317 25.26 -8.53 1.99
CA ARG A 317 25.58 -9.61 1.05
C ARG A 317 24.33 -10.37 0.61
N GLU A 318 23.46 -10.71 1.56
CA GLU A 318 22.21 -11.45 1.34
C GLU A 318 21.03 -10.56 0.94
N ASP A 319 21.24 -9.26 0.73
CA ASP A 319 20.21 -8.29 0.32
C ASP A 319 18.98 -8.23 1.27
N ILE A 320 19.16 -8.51 2.57
CA ILE A 320 18.08 -8.66 3.57
C ILE A 320 17.21 -7.39 3.67
N PHE A 321 17.83 -6.21 3.68
CA PHE A 321 17.16 -4.90 3.77
C PHE A 321 17.21 -4.10 2.46
N THR A 322 17.21 -4.79 1.33
CA THR A 322 17.19 -4.13 0.04
C THR A 322 15.75 -3.77 -0.36
N SER A 323 15.54 -2.52 -0.76
CA SER A 323 14.24 -2.00 -1.22
C SER A 323 14.33 -1.57 -2.70
N VAL A 324 13.20 -1.62 -3.41
CA VAL A 324 13.10 -1.13 -4.79
C VAL A 324 12.29 0.16 -4.80
N HIS A 325 12.86 1.18 -5.42
CA HIS A 325 12.24 2.49 -5.58
C HIS A 325 12.01 2.77 -7.06
N VAL A 326 10.86 3.32 -7.41
CA VAL A 326 10.52 3.68 -8.79
C VAL A 326 10.32 5.18 -8.85
N ASP A 327 11.25 5.85 -9.51
CA ASP A 327 11.19 7.29 -9.72
C ASP A 327 10.64 7.58 -11.12
N GLU A 328 9.76 8.58 -11.18
CA GLU A 328 9.17 9.08 -12.42
C GLU A 328 9.91 10.35 -12.86
N TYR A 329 10.42 10.34 -14.08
CA TYR A 329 11.06 11.47 -14.72
C TYR A 329 10.18 11.95 -15.87
N ILE A 330 9.85 13.25 -15.89
CA ILE A 330 8.91 13.84 -16.85
C ILE A 330 9.63 14.95 -17.61
N MET A 331 9.46 14.98 -18.92
CA MET A 331 9.85 16.10 -19.77
C MET A 331 8.67 16.51 -20.65
N GLU A 332 8.41 17.82 -20.68
CA GLU A 332 7.32 18.42 -21.46
C GLU A 332 7.89 19.14 -22.68
N VAL A 333 7.20 19.00 -23.81
CA VAL A 333 7.45 19.73 -25.05
C VAL A 333 6.51 20.92 -25.11
N ARG A 334 7.06 22.12 -25.18
CA ARG A 334 6.29 23.36 -25.17
C ARG A 334 6.38 24.08 -26.51
N ASP A 335 5.29 24.74 -26.87
CA ASP A 335 5.31 25.73 -27.93
C ASP A 335 5.86 27.05 -27.37
N THR A 336 7.03 27.46 -27.86
CA THR A 336 7.64 28.73 -27.46
C THR A 336 7.41 29.77 -28.54
N LYS A 337 7.53 31.07 -28.20
CA LYS A 337 7.43 32.15 -29.20
C LYS A 337 8.44 32.03 -30.36
N ARG A 338 9.49 31.23 -30.19
CA ARG A 338 10.57 31.04 -31.17
C ARG A 338 10.41 29.78 -32.01
N GLY A 339 9.40 28.97 -31.73
CA GLY A 339 9.17 27.68 -32.35
C GLY A 339 8.83 26.61 -31.33
N VAL A 340 8.39 25.48 -31.88
CA VAL A 340 8.04 24.29 -31.11
C VAL A 340 9.32 23.60 -30.67
N GLU A 341 9.40 23.24 -29.40
CA GLU A 341 10.44 22.34 -28.92
C GLU A 341 10.21 20.93 -29.49
N GLU A 342 11.27 20.14 -29.64
CA GLU A 342 11.13 18.79 -30.21
C GLU A 342 11.89 17.77 -29.36
N LEU A 343 11.34 16.56 -29.28
CA LEU A 343 12.04 15.40 -28.72
C LEU A 343 12.75 14.68 -29.86
N THR A 344 14.06 14.53 -29.74
CA THR A 344 14.89 13.90 -30.78
C THR A 344 16.15 13.33 -30.15
N SER A 345 16.71 12.30 -30.79
CA SER A 345 18.04 11.79 -30.47
C SER A 345 19.16 12.59 -31.12
N ASP A 346 18.86 13.45 -32.11
CA ASP A 346 19.83 14.32 -32.77
C ASP A 346 20.05 15.62 -31.96
N ILE A 347 20.96 15.54 -30.98
CA ILE A 347 21.24 16.63 -30.03
C ILE A 347 22.60 17.27 -30.39
N PRO A 348 22.66 18.60 -30.57
CA PRO A 348 23.90 19.27 -30.94
C PRO A 348 24.95 19.16 -29.83
N ASN A 349 26.21 18.98 -30.22
CA ASN A 349 27.38 18.90 -29.32
C ASN A 349 27.35 17.72 -28.32
N VAL A 350 26.57 16.68 -28.59
CA VAL A 350 26.56 15.43 -27.82
C VAL A 350 27.20 14.32 -28.66
N SER A 351 28.02 13.48 -28.02
CA SER A 351 28.65 12.33 -28.68
C SER A 351 27.62 11.24 -29.01
N GLU A 352 27.82 10.50 -30.10
CA GLU A 352 26.97 9.36 -30.47
C GLU A 352 26.88 8.28 -29.37
N ASP A 353 27.95 8.10 -28.58
CA ASP A 353 27.97 7.19 -27.42
C ASP A 353 26.95 7.57 -26.34
N ALA A 354 26.61 8.85 -26.22
CA ALA A 354 25.66 9.35 -25.22
C ALA A 354 24.21 9.31 -25.72
N THR A 355 24.00 9.22 -27.04
CA THR A 355 22.67 9.10 -27.67
C THR A 355 22.34 7.66 -28.09
N LYS A 356 23.28 6.71 -27.96
CA LYS A 356 23.11 5.30 -28.35
C LYS A 356 21.88 4.60 -27.78
N ASP A 357 21.45 4.97 -26.57
CA ASP A 357 20.34 4.34 -25.87
C ASP A 357 19.02 5.09 -26.09
N LEU A 358 19.02 6.19 -26.85
CA LEU A 358 17.83 6.96 -27.22
C LEU A 358 17.17 6.40 -28.48
N ASP A 359 15.84 6.39 -28.50
CA ASP A 359 15.06 6.05 -29.69
C ASP A 359 14.96 7.24 -30.67
N ALA A 360 14.21 7.05 -31.77
CA ALA A 360 13.99 8.10 -32.76
C ALA A 360 13.26 9.33 -32.19
N ASN A 361 12.49 9.16 -31.11
CA ASN A 361 11.80 10.24 -30.40
C ASN A 361 12.66 10.83 -29.26
N GLY A 362 13.94 10.47 -29.17
CA GLY A 362 14.83 10.94 -28.10
C GLY A 362 14.51 10.36 -26.72
N ILE A 363 13.78 9.26 -26.59
CA ILE A 363 13.45 8.62 -25.31
C ILE A 363 14.38 7.43 -25.09
N ILE A 364 14.91 7.30 -23.87
CA ILE A 364 15.75 6.17 -23.51
C ILE A 364 15.00 4.82 -23.63
N ARG A 365 15.67 3.79 -24.16
CA ARG A 365 15.07 2.46 -24.33
C ARG A 365 14.79 1.76 -22.99
N ILE A 366 13.73 0.95 -22.97
CA ILE A 366 13.40 0.08 -21.84
C ILE A 366 14.51 -0.96 -21.64
N GLY A 367 14.91 -1.18 -20.39
CA GLY A 367 16.01 -2.08 -20.01
C GLY A 367 17.41 -1.45 -20.09
N ALA A 368 17.54 -0.17 -20.41
CA ALA A 368 18.83 0.52 -20.32
C ALA A 368 19.28 0.70 -18.86
N ASN A 369 20.57 0.49 -18.60
CA ASN A 369 21.20 0.77 -17.32
C ASN A 369 21.63 2.24 -17.30
N VAL A 370 20.98 3.03 -16.46
CA VAL A 370 21.22 4.47 -16.35
C VAL A 370 22.32 4.74 -15.34
N HIS A 371 23.29 5.54 -15.78
CA HIS A 371 24.35 6.10 -14.97
C HIS A 371 24.18 7.63 -14.84
N PRO A 372 24.78 8.24 -13.81
CA PRO A 372 24.81 9.68 -13.65
C PRO A 372 25.34 10.39 -14.91
N GLY A 373 24.58 11.37 -15.41
CA GLY A 373 24.93 12.14 -16.61
C GLY A 373 24.33 11.61 -17.92
N ASP A 374 23.82 10.38 -17.96
CA ASP A 374 23.17 9.82 -19.15
C ASP A 374 21.91 10.62 -19.52
N ILE A 375 21.62 10.72 -20.82
CA ILE A 375 20.43 11.40 -21.32
C ILE A 375 19.23 10.44 -21.22
N LEU A 376 18.22 10.84 -20.46
CA LEU A 376 16.97 10.08 -20.31
C LEU A 376 15.96 10.44 -21.39
N ILE A 377 15.84 11.75 -21.66
CA ILE A 377 14.93 12.31 -22.65
C ILE A 377 15.66 13.43 -23.38
N GLY A 378 16.00 13.18 -24.64
CA GLY A 378 16.56 14.12 -25.59
C GLY A 378 15.53 15.17 -25.96
N LYS A 379 15.88 16.44 -25.75
CA LYS A 379 15.02 17.58 -26.05
C LYS A 379 15.84 18.74 -26.60
N ILE A 380 15.37 19.30 -27.70
CA ILE A 380 15.95 20.49 -28.31
C ILE A 380 14.99 21.67 -28.23
N THR A 381 15.53 22.86 -27.93
CA THR A 381 14.78 24.11 -27.91
C THR A 381 15.35 25.06 -28.95
N PRO A 382 14.53 25.68 -29.83
CA PRO A 382 14.99 26.70 -30.77
C PRO A 382 15.69 27.86 -30.05
N LYS A 383 16.92 28.16 -30.46
CA LYS A 383 17.71 29.27 -29.93
C LYS A 383 17.53 30.48 -30.85
N GLY A 384 17.48 31.68 -30.26
CA GLY A 384 17.56 32.91 -31.05
C GLY A 384 19.01 33.23 -31.38
N GLU A 385 19.26 33.86 -32.53
CA GLU A 385 20.58 34.38 -32.87
C GLU A 385 21.02 35.39 -31.81
N SER A 386 22.12 35.07 -31.14
CA SER A 386 22.82 35.97 -30.22
C SER A 386 24.11 36.38 -30.90
N ASP A 387 24.42 37.68 -30.94
CA ASP A 387 25.71 38.17 -31.44
C ASP A 387 26.86 37.51 -30.65
N PRO A 388 27.67 36.64 -31.29
CA PRO A 388 28.80 36.02 -30.61
C PRO A 388 29.87 37.07 -30.29
N SER A 389 30.64 36.85 -29.23
CA SER A 389 31.78 37.70 -28.91
C SER A 389 32.82 37.66 -30.05
N PRO A 390 33.71 38.66 -30.17
CA PRO A 390 34.78 38.64 -31.18
C PRO A 390 35.62 37.34 -31.15
N GLU A 391 35.86 36.78 -29.97
CA GLU A 391 36.57 35.52 -29.77
C GLU A 391 35.77 34.32 -30.29
N GLU A 392 34.47 34.25 -29.99
CA GLU A 392 33.60 33.20 -30.52
C GLU A 392 33.43 33.31 -32.05
N LYS A 393 33.36 34.54 -32.59
CA LYS A 393 33.34 34.82 -34.03
C LYS A 393 34.61 34.30 -34.70
N LEU A 394 35.78 34.56 -34.10
CA LEU A 394 37.06 34.05 -34.59
C LEU A 394 37.10 32.51 -34.54
N LEU A 395 36.66 31.89 -33.45
CA LEU A 395 36.61 30.43 -33.32
C LEU A 395 35.69 29.79 -34.36
N ARG A 396 34.52 30.37 -34.63
CA ARG A 396 33.61 29.90 -35.69
C ARG A 396 34.24 30.04 -37.08
N ALA A 397 34.98 31.11 -37.34
CA ALA A 397 35.68 31.30 -38.60
C ALA A 397 36.82 30.28 -38.81
N ILE A 398 37.47 29.84 -37.73
CA ILE A 398 38.57 28.85 -37.78
C ILE A 398 38.04 27.41 -37.91
N PHE A 399 37.04 27.03 -37.13
CA PHE A 399 36.56 25.64 -37.02
C PHE A 399 35.30 25.35 -37.87
N GLY A 400 34.73 26.37 -38.52
CA GLY A 400 33.45 26.30 -39.23
C GLY A 400 32.24 26.35 -38.28
N ASP A 401 31.08 26.77 -38.79
CA ASP A 401 29.83 26.76 -38.02
C ASP A 401 29.37 25.30 -37.79
N LYS A 402 29.57 24.81 -36.56
CA LYS A 402 28.92 23.59 -36.05
C LYS A 402 27.81 23.89 -35.03
N ALA A 403 27.47 25.17 -34.82
CA ALA A 403 26.45 25.57 -33.87
C ALA A 403 25.07 25.48 -34.54
N GLY A 404 24.34 24.40 -34.31
CA GLY A 404 22.93 24.33 -34.70
C GLY A 404 22.11 25.45 -34.07
N ASP A 405 21.03 25.88 -34.74
CA ASP A 405 20.06 26.89 -34.27
C ASP A 405 19.23 26.45 -33.04
N VAL A 406 19.65 25.37 -32.40
CA VAL A 406 18.94 24.67 -31.34
C VAL A 406 19.86 24.47 -30.13
N LYS A 407 19.27 24.52 -28.95
CA LYS A 407 19.95 24.32 -27.66
C LYS A 407 19.53 22.98 -27.06
N ASP A 408 20.49 22.26 -26.49
CA ASP A 408 20.23 21.08 -25.64
C ASP A 408 19.44 21.50 -24.38
N ALA A 409 18.22 20.99 -24.26
CA ALA A 409 17.33 21.11 -23.11
C ALA A 409 16.94 19.72 -22.56
N SER A 410 17.77 18.71 -22.84
CA SER A 410 17.51 17.31 -22.53
C SER A 410 17.50 17.04 -21.02
N LEU A 411 16.71 16.05 -20.62
CA LEU A 411 16.68 15.55 -19.25
C LEU A 411 17.85 14.59 -19.04
N LYS A 412 18.78 14.95 -18.15
CA LYS A 412 19.92 14.11 -17.79
C LYS A 412 19.72 13.44 -16.43
N ALA A 413 20.28 12.25 -16.28
CA ALA A 413 20.31 11.51 -15.04
C ALA A 413 21.04 12.29 -13.95
N GLN A 414 20.43 12.39 -12.76
CA GLN A 414 21.02 13.09 -11.62
C GLN A 414 22.33 12.41 -11.15
N PRO A 415 23.25 13.15 -10.48
CA PRO A 415 24.54 12.61 -10.02
C PRO A 415 24.48 11.34 -9.16
N SER A 416 23.36 11.08 -8.47
CA SER A 416 23.14 9.90 -7.62
C SER A 416 22.26 8.83 -8.27
N LEU A 417 21.86 9.03 -9.52
CA LEU A 417 20.92 8.16 -10.23
C LEU A 417 21.64 6.93 -10.79
N HIS A 418 21.41 5.79 -10.15
CA HIS A 418 21.71 4.47 -10.72
C HIS A 418 20.44 3.64 -10.74
N GLY A 419 20.09 3.07 -11.89
CA GLY A 419 18.88 2.28 -12.03
C GLY A 419 18.65 1.74 -13.43
N VAL A 420 17.54 1.03 -13.60
CA VAL A 420 17.14 0.43 -14.87
C VAL A 420 15.83 1.06 -15.32
N VAL A 421 15.75 1.42 -16.59
CA VAL A 421 14.50 1.91 -17.20
C VAL A 421 13.51 0.76 -17.28
N ILE A 422 12.36 0.88 -16.60
CA ILE A 422 11.33 -0.17 -16.57
C ILE A 422 10.20 0.07 -17.55
N ASP A 423 9.85 1.33 -17.79
CA ASP A 423 8.71 1.71 -18.62
C ASP A 423 8.90 3.14 -19.12
N THR A 424 8.35 3.42 -20.30
CA THR A 424 8.39 4.73 -20.95
C THR A 424 7.04 5.03 -21.57
N LYS A 425 6.50 6.22 -21.31
CA LYS A 425 5.21 6.65 -21.84
C LYS A 425 5.36 7.97 -22.57
N LEU A 426 4.86 8.02 -23.80
CA LEU A 426 4.76 9.24 -24.59
C LEU A 426 3.29 9.62 -24.70
N TYR A 427 2.95 10.79 -24.16
CA TYR A 427 1.63 11.39 -24.28
C TYR A 427 1.69 12.50 -25.33
N SER A 428 0.72 12.53 -26.22
CA SER A 428 0.65 13.54 -27.28
C SER A 428 -0.75 14.10 -27.40
N ARG A 429 -0.86 15.42 -27.53
CA ARG A 429 -2.13 16.05 -27.85
C ARG A 429 -2.49 15.76 -29.30
N ALA A 430 -3.77 15.46 -29.57
CA ALA A 430 -4.25 15.28 -30.93
C ALA A 430 -4.11 16.58 -31.73
N ASN A 431 -3.23 16.60 -32.73
CA ASN A 431 -3.06 17.73 -33.64
C ASN A 431 -4.22 17.79 -34.64
N LYS A 432 -5.08 18.80 -34.53
CA LYS A 432 -6.24 19.01 -35.42
C LYS A 432 -5.87 19.39 -36.87
N GLU A 433 -4.60 19.65 -37.19
CA GLU A 433 -4.18 20.28 -38.45
C GLU A 433 -3.82 19.31 -39.60
N GLY A 434 -3.70 18.00 -39.34
CA GLY A 434 -3.37 17.02 -40.38
C GLY A 434 -4.59 16.45 -41.12
N LYS A 435 -4.90 16.93 -42.35
CA LYS A 435 -5.95 16.33 -43.21
C LYS A 435 -5.75 14.82 -43.50
N LYS A 436 -4.51 14.31 -43.40
CA LYS A 436 -4.20 12.86 -43.53
C LYS A 436 -4.58 12.06 -42.27
N GLY A 437 -4.47 12.64 -41.07
CA GLY A 437 -4.75 11.98 -39.79
C GLY A 437 -6.22 11.59 -39.62
N LYS A 438 -7.14 12.52 -39.95
CA LYS A 438 -8.60 12.29 -39.86
C LYS A 438 -9.10 11.09 -40.67
N SER A 439 -8.45 10.76 -41.79
CA SER A 439 -8.81 9.59 -42.60
C SER A 439 -8.39 8.28 -41.93
N ALA A 440 -7.22 8.25 -41.28
CA ALA A 440 -6.73 7.09 -40.55
C ALA A 440 -7.49 6.87 -39.23
N GLU A 441 -7.79 7.95 -38.50
CA GLU A 441 -8.63 7.93 -37.29
C GLU A 441 -10.01 7.36 -37.58
N LYS A 442 -10.66 7.81 -38.67
CA LYS A 442 -11.99 7.33 -39.05
C LYS A 442 -11.98 5.83 -39.36
N VAL A 443 -10.96 5.34 -40.08
CA VAL A 443 -10.79 3.91 -40.38
C VAL A 443 -10.55 3.09 -39.10
N GLN A 444 -9.82 3.64 -38.12
CA GLN A 444 -9.63 2.97 -36.83
C GLN A 444 -10.92 2.91 -36.02
N ILE A 445 -11.72 3.98 -36.01
CA ILE A 445 -13.02 4.00 -35.33
C ILE A 445 -14.00 3.01 -35.97
N GLU A 446 -14.06 2.95 -37.31
CA GLU A 446 -14.91 1.98 -38.03
C GLU A 446 -14.51 0.53 -37.70
N LYS A 447 -13.21 0.23 -37.60
CA LYS A 447 -12.74 -1.10 -37.16
C LYS A 447 -13.13 -1.44 -35.72
N LEU A 448 -13.13 -0.46 -34.82
CA LEU A 448 -13.59 -0.65 -33.44
C LEU A 448 -15.09 -0.90 -33.38
N ASP A 449 -15.86 -0.21 -34.22
CA ASP A 449 -17.30 -0.44 -34.37
C ASP A 449 -17.61 -1.86 -34.88
N GLU A 450 -16.90 -2.32 -35.92
CA GLU A 450 -17.04 -3.68 -36.44
C GLU A 450 -16.69 -4.74 -35.38
N LYS A 451 -15.59 -4.52 -34.64
CA LYS A 451 -15.17 -5.41 -33.54
C LYS A 451 -16.23 -5.47 -32.44
N PHE A 452 -16.77 -4.32 -32.04
CA PHE A 452 -17.82 -4.24 -31.02
C PHE A 452 -19.09 -4.94 -31.48
N ALA A 453 -19.53 -4.73 -32.72
CA ALA A 453 -20.70 -5.41 -33.28
C ALA A 453 -20.52 -6.94 -33.31
N ALA A 454 -19.33 -7.43 -33.66
CA ALA A 454 -19.02 -8.86 -33.65
C ALA A 454 -19.04 -9.45 -32.22
N GLU A 455 -18.45 -8.77 -31.25
CA GLU A 455 -18.41 -9.18 -29.85
C GLU A 455 -19.82 -9.24 -29.23
N ILE A 456 -20.63 -8.21 -29.45
CA ILE A 456 -22.03 -8.20 -28.99
C ILE A 456 -22.86 -9.27 -29.70
N ALA A 457 -22.69 -9.48 -31.00
CA ALA A 457 -23.42 -10.54 -31.71
C ALA A 457 -23.13 -11.93 -31.15
N GLU A 458 -21.87 -12.20 -30.76
CA GLU A 458 -21.50 -13.44 -30.09
C GLU A 458 -22.11 -13.55 -28.68
N LEU A 459 -22.07 -12.47 -27.90
CA LEU A 459 -22.68 -12.37 -26.57
C LEU A 459 -24.21 -12.63 -26.63
N THR A 460 -24.91 -11.99 -27.56
CA THR A 460 -26.36 -12.16 -27.77
C THR A 460 -26.69 -13.59 -28.20
N LYS A 461 -25.87 -14.21 -29.06
CA LYS A 461 -26.06 -15.60 -29.47
C LYS A 461 -25.96 -16.56 -28.27
N ARG A 462 -25.00 -16.33 -27.37
CA ARG A 462 -24.87 -17.09 -26.11
C ARG A 462 -26.08 -16.89 -25.20
N LEU A 463 -26.59 -15.66 -25.08
CA LEU A 463 -27.79 -15.36 -24.30
C LEU A 463 -29.01 -16.10 -24.81
N VAL A 464 -29.27 -16.06 -26.12
CA VAL A 464 -30.42 -16.75 -26.73
C VAL A 464 -30.35 -18.26 -26.48
N ALA A 465 -29.16 -18.86 -26.57
CA ALA A 465 -28.97 -20.28 -26.27
C ALA A 465 -29.29 -20.62 -24.80
N LYS A 466 -28.83 -19.79 -23.85
CA LYS A 466 -29.07 -19.96 -22.40
C LYS A 466 -30.54 -19.75 -22.02
N LEU A 467 -31.18 -18.73 -22.59
CA LEU A 467 -32.61 -18.49 -22.40
C LEU A 467 -33.46 -19.63 -23.00
N TRP A 468 -33.04 -20.18 -24.14
CA TRP A 468 -33.73 -21.31 -24.76
C TRP A 468 -33.72 -22.55 -23.85
N THR A 469 -32.58 -22.88 -23.21
CA THR A 469 -32.50 -23.97 -22.24
C THR A 469 -33.44 -23.78 -21.04
N LEU A 470 -33.63 -22.54 -20.57
CA LEU A 470 -34.52 -22.24 -19.43
C LEU A 470 -36.01 -22.25 -19.80
N LEU A 471 -36.34 -21.89 -21.04
CA LEU A 471 -37.71 -21.63 -21.50
C LEU A 471 -38.31 -22.78 -22.31
N GLN A 472 -37.56 -23.86 -22.55
CA GLN A 472 -38.01 -25.00 -23.33
C GLN A 472 -39.25 -25.65 -22.71
N GLY A 473 -40.35 -25.67 -23.47
CA GLY A 473 -41.61 -26.29 -23.05
C GLY A 473 -42.51 -25.44 -22.13
N LYS A 474 -42.08 -24.24 -21.73
CA LYS A 474 -42.86 -23.31 -20.91
C LYS A 474 -43.71 -22.36 -21.78
N THR A 475 -44.79 -21.81 -21.21
CA THR A 475 -45.67 -20.81 -21.84
C THR A 475 -45.47 -19.45 -21.18
N THR A 476 -45.52 -18.40 -21.98
CA THR A 476 -45.32 -17.02 -21.51
C THR A 476 -46.49 -16.57 -20.62
N THR A 477 -46.20 -15.84 -19.54
CA THR A 477 -47.19 -15.07 -18.77
C THR A 477 -47.37 -13.63 -19.31
N GLY A 478 -46.75 -13.33 -20.46
CA GLY A 478 -46.67 -12.01 -21.07
C GLY A 478 -45.26 -11.43 -20.93
N VAL A 479 -44.65 -10.97 -22.02
CA VAL A 479 -43.34 -10.30 -22.00
C VAL A 479 -43.56 -8.82 -22.21
N THR A 480 -43.16 -7.98 -21.26
CA THR A 480 -43.32 -6.52 -21.33
C THR A 480 -41.98 -5.80 -21.48
N ASP A 481 -42.00 -4.70 -22.22
CA ASP A 481 -40.92 -3.71 -22.26
C ASP A 481 -40.92 -2.89 -20.94
N TYR A 482 -39.83 -2.18 -20.64
CA TYR A 482 -39.69 -1.26 -19.50
C TYR A 482 -40.82 -0.22 -19.42
N PHE A 483 -41.39 0.16 -20.58
CA PHE A 483 -42.54 1.07 -20.67
C PHE A 483 -43.91 0.39 -20.52
N GLY A 484 -43.95 -0.89 -20.16
CA GLY A 484 -45.20 -1.66 -19.99
C GLY A 484 -45.88 -2.06 -21.29
N VAL A 485 -45.22 -1.91 -22.44
CA VAL A 485 -45.73 -2.36 -23.74
C VAL A 485 -45.58 -3.88 -23.85
N GLU A 486 -46.68 -4.59 -24.07
CA GLU A 486 -46.66 -6.05 -24.27
C GLU A 486 -45.98 -6.40 -25.60
N LEU A 487 -44.83 -7.08 -25.54
CA LEU A 487 -44.10 -7.58 -26.70
C LEU A 487 -44.71 -8.88 -27.23
N TYR A 488 -45.24 -9.73 -26.34
CA TYR A 488 -45.93 -10.97 -26.67
C TYR A 488 -47.01 -11.29 -25.61
N PRO A 489 -48.22 -11.74 -26.03
CA PRO A 489 -49.34 -12.00 -25.13
C PRO A 489 -49.19 -13.30 -24.33
N ALA A 490 -49.83 -13.36 -23.16
CA ALA A 490 -49.85 -14.53 -22.30
C ALA A 490 -50.40 -15.78 -23.03
N GLY A 491 -49.77 -16.94 -22.81
CA GLY A 491 -50.14 -18.22 -23.42
C GLY A 491 -49.40 -18.57 -24.71
N THR A 492 -48.49 -17.71 -25.18
CA THR A 492 -47.60 -18.06 -26.31
C THR A 492 -46.50 -19.04 -25.86
N LYS A 493 -46.21 -20.06 -26.67
CA LYS A 493 -45.08 -20.97 -26.41
C LYS A 493 -43.78 -20.28 -26.82
N PHE A 494 -42.76 -20.35 -25.98
CA PHE A 494 -41.43 -19.85 -26.35
C PHE A 494 -40.88 -20.60 -27.56
N SER A 495 -40.30 -19.88 -28.51
CA SER A 495 -39.57 -20.44 -29.65
C SER A 495 -38.21 -19.75 -29.79
N GLN A 496 -37.21 -20.46 -30.33
CA GLN A 496 -35.88 -19.88 -30.53
C GLN A 496 -35.93 -18.63 -31.45
N LYS A 497 -36.80 -18.63 -32.46
CA LYS A 497 -37.04 -17.48 -33.35
C LYS A 497 -37.61 -16.27 -32.60
N MET A 498 -38.51 -16.48 -31.64
CA MET A 498 -39.09 -15.41 -30.82
C MET A 498 -38.01 -14.72 -29.98
N LEU A 499 -37.06 -15.47 -29.42
CA LEU A 499 -35.93 -14.89 -28.66
C LEU A 499 -34.99 -14.09 -29.58
N GLU A 500 -34.68 -14.59 -30.78
CA GLU A 500 -33.90 -13.86 -31.78
C GLU A 500 -34.59 -12.57 -32.26
N GLU A 501 -35.93 -12.59 -32.38
CA GLU A 501 -36.72 -11.41 -32.72
C GLU A 501 -36.70 -10.35 -31.61
N ILE A 502 -36.81 -10.76 -30.33
CA ILE A 502 -36.69 -9.85 -29.18
C ILE A 502 -35.34 -9.14 -29.21
N ALA A 503 -34.27 -9.87 -29.53
CA ALA A 503 -32.95 -9.27 -29.69
C ALA A 503 -32.97 -8.15 -30.73
N ARG A 504 -33.47 -8.44 -31.94
CA ARG A 504 -33.40 -7.55 -33.12
C ARG A 504 -34.38 -6.37 -33.11
N LYS A 505 -35.39 -6.36 -32.23
CA LYS A 505 -36.41 -5.29 -32.18
C LYS A 505 -35.84 -3.90 -31.96
N THR A 506 -34.74 -3.78 -31.24
CA THR A 506 -34.03 -2.51 -31.04
C THR A 506 -32.59 -2.68 -31.52
N THR A 507 -32.20 -1.95 -32.56
CA THR A 507 -30.85 -1.99 -33.14
C THR A 507 -30.37 -0.55 -33.33
N ASP A 508 -29.10 -0.27 -33.03
CA ASP A 508 -28.51 1.06 -33.28
C ASP A 508 -28.29 1.25 -34.79
N GLU A 509 -28.92 2.28 -35.37
CA GLU A 509 -28.92 2.58 -36.80
C GLU A 509 -27.52 2.90 -37.37
N LYS A 510 -26.58 3.33 -36.52
CA LYS A 510 -25.22 3.70 -36.95
C LYS A 510 -24.20 2.56 -36.87
N THR A 511 -24.35 1.68 -35.89
CA THR A 511 -23.37 0.64 -35.57
C THR A 511 -23.88 -0.77 -35.88
N GLY A 512 -25.19 -0.93 -36.11
CA GLY A 512 -25.83 -2.22 -36.32
C GLY A 512 -25.90 -3.09 -35.06
N VAL A 513 -25.61 -2.52 -33.89
CA VAL A 513 -25.53 -3.24 -32.62
C VAL A 513 -26.92 -3.49 -32.05
N VAL A 514 -27.14 -4.74 -31.65
CA VAL A 514 -28.43 -5.24 -31.14
C VAL A 514 -28.60 -4.85 -29.67
N MET A 515 -29.74 -4.24 -29.35
CA MET A 515 -30.04 -3.63 -28.04
C MET A 515 -31.32 -4.15 -27.37
N GLY A 516 -32.08 -5.04 -28.01
CA GLY A 516 -33.44 -5.39 -27.58
C GLY A 516 -33.59 -5.92 -26.15
N TYR A 517 -32.56 -6.57 -25.60
CA TYR A 517 -32.59 -7.11 -24.23
C TYR A 517 -32.31 -6.06 -23.14
N LEU A 518 -31.83 -4.85 -23.47
CA LEU A 518 -31.54 -3.79 -22.50
C LEU A 518 -32.79 -3.04 -22.03
N ASN A 519 -33.89 -3.15 -22.77
CA ASN A 519 -35.14 -2.42 -22.53
C ASN A 519 -36.24 -3.33 -21.94
N LEU A 520 -35.91 -4.50 -21.40
CA LEU A 520 -36.93 -5.40 -20.85
C LEU A 520 -37.40 -4.94 -19.46
N GLY A 521 -38.70 -5.11 -19.22
CA GLY A 521 -39.32 -4.87 -17.91
C GLY A 521 -39.08 -6.02 -16.92
N THR A 522 -39.87 -6.08 -15.84
CA THR A 522 -39.78 -7.17 -14.84
C THR A 522 -40.01 -8.54 -15.48
N CYS A 523 -39.04 -9.43 -15.32
CA CYS A 523 -38.97 -10.72 -16.02
C CYS A 523 -39.84 -11.81 -15.36
N LYS A 524 -41.16 -11.60 -15.29
CA LYS A 524 -42.13 -12.63 -14.87
C LYS A 524 -42.63 -13.40 -16.10
N TRP A 525 -41.77 -14.21 -16.68
CA TRP A 525 -41.98 -14.81 -18.01
C TRP A 525 -42.70 -16.16 -17.94
N THR A 526 -42.54 -16.89 -16.85
CA THR A 526 -43.03 -18.27 -16.70
C THR A 526 -43.99 -18.45 -15.53
N GLY A 527 -44.02 -17.52 -14.57
CA GLY A 527 -44.86 -17.58 -13.37
C GLY A 527 -44.31 -18.48 -12.26
N ASP A 528 -43.16 -19.13 -12.49
CA ASP A 528 -42.40 -19.91 -11.52
C ASP A 528 -41.28 -19.03 -10.94
N ALA A 529 -41.33 -18.80 -9.64
CA ALA A 529 -40.44 -17.87 -8.94
C ALA A 529 -38.95 -18.22 -9.10
N HIS A 530 -38.61 -19.50 -9.22
CA HIS A 530 -37.22 -19.94 -9.38
C HIS A 530 -36.69 -19.67 -10.80
N THR A 531 -37.43 -20.07 -11.85
CA THR A 531 -36.99 -19.79 -13.22
C THR A 531 -37.09 -18.32 -13.60
N ASP A 532 -38.07 -17.57 -13.09
CA ASP A 532 -38.16 -16.14 -13.34
C ASP A 532 -36.97 -15.39 -12.71
N ALA A 533 -36.54 -15.80 -11.50
CA ALA A 533 -35.31 -15.28 -10.88
C ALA A 533 -34.04 -15.61 -11.68
N LEU A 534 -33.94 -16.83 -12.24
CA LEU A 534 -32.82 -17.22 -13.11
C LEU A 534 -32.80 -16.45 -14.43
N ILE A 535 -33.96 -16.21 -15.04
CA ILE A 535 -34.08 -15.40 -16.27
C ILE A 535 -33.66 -13.96 -15.99
N GLU A 536 -34.14 -13.38 -14.89
CA GLU A 536 -33.77 -12.03 -14.45
C GLU A 536 -32.25 -11.92 -14.21
N ALA A 537 -31.66 -12.89 -13.49
CA ALA A 537 -30.22 -12.95 -13.25
C ALA A 537 -29.42 -13.07 -14.56
N THR A 538 -29.87 -13.92 -15.50
CA THR A 538 -29.23 -14.11 -16.81
C THR A 538 -29.25 -12.83 -17.64
N ILE A 539 -30.40 -12.13 -17.69
CA ILE A 539 -30.53 -10.86 -18.42
C ILE A 539 -29.71 -9.75 -17.76
N ASN A 540 -29.68 -9.70 -16.43
CA ASN A 540 -28.87 -8.72 -15.70
C ASN A 540 -27.37 -8.93 -15.96
N ASN A 541 -26.87 -10.17 -15.89
CA ASN A 541 -25.48 -10.50 -16.18
C ASN A 541 -25.10 -10.16 -17.63
N TYR A 542 -25.97 -10.45 -18.60
CA TYR A 542 -25.79 -10.01 -19.99
C TYR A 542 -25.71 -8.49 -20.09
N THR A 543 -26.58 -7.76 -19.39
CA THR A 543 -26.61 -6.30 -19.40
C THR A 543 -25.32 -5.70 -18.83
N ILE A 544 -24.76 -6.32 -17.80
CA ILE A 544 -23.47 -5.92 -17.21
C ILE A 544 -22.34 -6.09 -18.24
N GLU A 545 -22.22 -7.26 -18.86
CA GLU A 545 -21.18 -7.51 -19.87
C GLU A 545 -21.33 -6.62 -21.10
N TRP A 546 -22.56 -6.41 -21.56
CA TRP A 546 -22.86 -5.48 -22.66
C TRP A 546 -22.38 -4.06 -22.34
N LYS A 547 -22.68 -3.55 -21.13
CA LYS A 547 -22.25 -2.22 -20.67
C LYS A 547 -20.73 -2.13 -20.48
N LYS A 548 -20.07 -3.20 -20.03
CA LYS A 548 -18.60 -3.26 -19.92
C LYS A 548 -17.95 -3.12 -21.29
N ALA A 549 -18.41 -3.88 -22.30
CA ALA A 549 -17.92 -3.80 -23.67
C ALA A 549 -18.15 -2.41 -24.30
N ASP A 550 -19.34 -1.84 -24.14
CA ASP A 550 -19.68 -0.49 -24.62
C ASP A 550 -18.78 0.58 -23.99
N ALA A 551 -18.55 0.52 -22.67
CA ALA A 551 -17.67 1.45 -21.97
C ALA A 551 -16.21 1.35 -22.43
N ALA A 552 -15.70 0.13 -22.67
CA ALA A 552 -14.34 -0.11 -23.15
C ALA A 552 -14.12 0.52 -24.54
N ILE A 553 -15.03 0.24 -25.48
CA ILE A 553 -14.95 0.77 -26.85
C ILE A 553 -15.13 2.29 -26.89
N LYS A 554 -16.08 2.84 -26.12
CA LYS A 554 -16.24 4.30 -26.00
C LYS A 554 -14.97 4.97 -25.49
N ARG A 555 -14.27 4.35 -24.53
CA ARG A 555 -13.01 4.87 -24.01
C ARG A 555 -11.90 4.85 -25.06
N GLU A 556 -11.75 3.77 -25.82
CA GLU A 556 -10.78 3.70 -26.92
C GLU A 556 -11.07 4.74 -28.00
N LYS A 557 -12.34 4.87 -28.42
CA LYS A 557 -12.76 5.90 -29.39
C LYS A 557 -12.49 7.31 -28.88
N TYR A 558 -12.76 7.57 -27.60
CA TYR A 558 -12.49 8.86 -26.98
C TYR A 558 -11.00 9.17 -27.00
N ASN A 559 -10.14 8.21 -26.62
CA ASN A 559 -8.69 8.36 -26.65
C ASN A 559 -8.17 8.65 -28.06
N ILE A 560 -8.70 7.97 -29.09
CA ILE A 560 -8.31 8.22 -30.50
C ILE A 560 -8.78 9.61 -30.96
N THR A 561 -10.00 10.02 -30.60
CA THR A 561 -10.61 11.26 -31.11
C THR A 561 -10.03 12.51 -30.45
N ASN A 562 -9.86 12.49 -29.13
CA ASN A 562 -9.43 13.67 -28.36
C ASN A 562 -7.94 13.66 -28.04
N GLY A 563 -7.25 12.52 -28.18
CA GLY A 563 -5.89 12.33 -27.73
C GLY A 563 -5.77 12.46 -26.21
N ASP A 564 -4.54 12.64 -25.71
CA ASP A 564 -4.31 12.84 -24.28
C ASP A 564 -4.52 14.30 -23.88
N GLU A 565 -5.30 14.52 -22.82
CA GLU A 565 -5.43 15.84 -22.20
C GLU A 565 -4.16 16.18 -21.40
N LEU A 566 -3.29 17.00 -21.99
CA LEU A 566 -2.10 17.51 -21.32
C LEU A 566 -2.46 18.69 -20.39
N PRO A 567 -1.98 18.69 -19.13
CA PRO A 567 -2.48 19.56 -18.05
C PRO A 567 -2.16 21.05 -18.20
N GLN A 568 -1.25 21.44 -19.10
CA GLN A 568 -0.85 22.83 -19.31
C GLN A 568 -1.20 23.29 -20.74
N THR A 569 -1.68 24.54 -20.85
CA THR A 569 -1.85 25.24 -22.13
C THR A 569 -0.47 25.49 -22.75
N GLY A 570 -0.30 25.13 -24.03
CA GLY A 570 0.98 25.23 -24.74
C GLY A 570 1.90 24.00 -24.66
N VAL A 571 1.56 22.95 -23.90
CA VAL A 571 2.28 21.66 -23.97
C VAL A 571 1.70 20.80 -25.09
N ILE A 572 2.55 20.33 -25.99
CA ILE A 572 2.17 19.53 -27.17
C ILE A 572 2.37 18.03 -26.91
N GLN A 573 3.50 17.67 -26.31
CA GLN A 573 3.85 16.30 -25.95
C GLN A 573 4.45 16.24 -24.55
N MET A 574 4.33 15.09 -23.90
CA MET A 574 4.93 14.81 -22.60
C MET A 574 5.50 13.40 -22.61
N ALA A 575 6.81 13.29 -22.37
CA ALA A 575 7.48 12.01 -22.21
C ALA A 575 7.70 11.73 -20.72
N LYS A 576 7.42 10.49 -20.32
CA LYS A 576 7.66 9.97 -18.98
C LYS A 576 8.57 8.76 -19.05
N VAL A 577 9.56 8.73 -18.19
CA VAL A 577 10.49 7.60 -18.02
C VAL A 577 10.43 7.14 -16.58
N TYR A 578 10.14 5.85 -16.38
CA TYR A 578 10.14 5.22 -15.07
C TYR A 578 11.45 4.47 -14.87
N ILE A 579 12.16 4.80 -13.80
CA ILE A 579 13.45 4.18 -13.48
C ILE A 579 13.34 3.47 -12.14
N ALA A 580 13.60 2.16 -12.13
CA ALA A 580 13.71 1.38 -10.92
C ALA A 580 15.13 1.41 -10.36
N LYS A 581 15.25 1.68 -9.07
CA LYS A 581 16.50 1.76 -8.32
C LYS A 581 16.48 0.72 -7.20
N LYS A 582 17.49 -0.14 -7.17
CA LYS A 582 17.71 -1.07 -6.07
C LYS A 582 18.52 -0.36 -4.99
N ARG A 583 17.94 -0.15 -3.81
CA ARG A 583 18.57 0.55 -2.71
C ARG A 583 18.93 -0.42 -1.59
N LYS A 584 20.21 -0.77 -1.53
CA LYS A 584 20.79 -1.58 -0.43
C LYS A 584 20.92 -0.74 0.84
N LEU A 585 21.02 -1.41 1.98
CA LEU A 585 21.32 -0.75 3.26
C LEU A 585 22.76 -0.21 3.25
N LYS A 586 22.94 1.03 3.71
CA LYS A 586 24.23 1.72 3.80
C LYS A 586 24.44 2.37 5.17
N VAL A 587 25.69 2.71 5.47
CA VAL A 587 26.02 3.56 6.61
C VAL A 587 25.30 4.91 6.47
N GLY A 588 24.64 5.36 7.54
CA GLY A 588 23.80 6.56 7.55
C GLY A 588 22.31 6.29 7.33
N ASP A 589 21.93 5.09 6.88
CA ASP A 589 20.51 4.72 6.79
C ASP A 589 19.89 4.54 8.17
N LYS A 590 18.60 4.85 8.28
CA LYS A 590 17.85 4.75 9.53
C LYS A 590 17.08 3.43 9.61
N MET A 591 17.26 2.73 10.71
CA MET A 591 16.49 1.54 11.09
C MET A 591 15.72 1.78 12.37
N ALA A 592 14.68 0.98 12.60
CA ALA A 592 13.91 1.00 13.83
C ALA A 592 13.31 -0.37 14.14
N GLY A 593 13.03 -0.63 15.42
CA GLY A 593 12.11 -1.69 15.83
C GLY A 593 10.71 -1.15 16.07
N ARG A 594 9.80 -2.02 16.51
CA ARG A 594 8.39 -1.66 16.79
C ARG A 594 8.21 -0.91 18.11
N HIS A 595 9.16 -1.03 19.03
CA HIS A 595 9.14 -0.47 20.38
C HIS A 595 9.70 0.96 20.48
N GLY A 596 9.65 1.72 19.37
CA GLY A 596 10.18 3.10 19.32
C GLY A 596 11.71 3.21 19.47
N ASN A 597 12.44 2.10 19.38
CA ASN A 597 13.89 2.08 19.26
C ASN A 597 14.27 2.45 17.83
N LYS A 598 14.98 3.57 17.67
CA LYS A 598 15.47 4.05 16.37
C LYS A 598 16.98 4.09 16.41
N GLY A 599 17.60 3.86 15.26
CA GLY A 599 19.03 4.03 15.15
C GLY A 599 19.52 4.25 13.74
N ILE A 600 20.73 4.78 13.64
CA ILE A 600 21.42 5.01 12.37
C ILE A 600 22.48 3.94 12.24
N VAL A 601 22.57 3.30 11.08
CA VAL A 601 23.65 2.35 10.79
C VAL A 601 24.96 3.12 10.79
N ALA A 602 25.81 2.88 11.79
CA ALA A 602 27.08 3.58 11.93
C ALA A 602 28.24 2.82 11.28
N ARG A 603 28.22 1.48 11.37
CA ARG A 603 29.25 0.64 10.78
C ARG A 603 28.67 -0.69 10.30
N ILE A 604 29.15 -1.11 9.12
CA ILE A 604 29.01 -2.47 8.62
C ILE A 604 30.29 -3.20 8.96
N VAL A 605 30.18 -4.27 9.74
CA VAL A 605 31.30 -5.05 10.27
C VAL A 605 31.34 -6.39 9.53
N ARG A 606 32.55 -6.87 9.22
CA ARG A 606 32.75 -8.15 8.55
C ARG A 606 32.23 -9.29 9.42
N ASP A 607 31.77 -10.37 8.81
CA ASP A 607 31.14 -11.48 9.52
C ASP A 607 32.10 -12.09 10.56
N GLU A 608 33.40 -12.20 10.24
CA GLU A 608 34.42 -12.72 11.14
C GLU A 608 34.70 -11.83 12.35
N ASP A 609 34.42 -10.53 12.27
CA ASP A 609 34.68 -9.57 13.36
C ASP A 609 33.46 -9.44 14.29
N MET A 610 32.31 -10.02 13.94
CA MET A 610 31.09 -9.90 14.74
C MET A 610 31.13 -10.81 15.98
N PRO A 611 30.49 -10.40 17.09
CA PRO A 611 30.27 -11.29 18.21
C PRO A 611 29.49 -12.55 17.79
N PHE A 612 29.90 -13.70 18.32
CA PHE A 612 29.31 -14.99 18.00
C PHE A 612 29.00 -15.82 19.26
N LEU A 613 28.06 -16.74 19.12
CA LEU A 613 27.62 -17.69 20.14
C LEU A 613 28.58 -18.89 20.23
N GLU A 614 28.45 -19.72 21.27
CA GLU A 614 29.31 -20.90 21.46
C GLU A 614 29.24 -21.91 20.30
N ASP A 615 28.10 -21.96 19.58
CA ASP A 615 27.88 -22.79 18.40
C ASP A 615 28.55 -22.23 17.12
N GLY A 616 29.19 -21.05 17.20
CA GLY A 616 29.78 -20.34 16.06
C GLY A 616 28.81 -19.44 15.31
N THR A 617 27.54 -19.37 15.73
CA THR A 617 26.54 -18.52 15.07
C THR A 617 26.80 -17.04 15.39
N ILE A 618 27.04 -16.23 14.36
CA ILE A 618 27.22 -14.78 14.51
C ILE A 618 25.90 -14.07 14.84
N VAL A 619 26.04 -12.91 15.49
CA VAL A 619 24.95 -11.96 15.69
C VAL A 619 24.81 -11.09 14.43
N ASP A 620 23.59 -10.78 14.00
CA ASP A 620 23.33 -9.93 12.83
C ASP A 620 23.47 -8.42 13.17
N ILE A 621 23.03 -8.03 14.38
CA ILE A 621 23.01 -6.64 14.86
C ILE A 621 23.48 -6.52 16.32
N CYS A 622 24.32 -5.53 16.62
CA CYS A 622 24.61 -5.14 18.01
C CYS A 622 23.89 -3.84 18.38
N LEU A 623 23.07 -3.88 19.43
CA LEU A 623 22.34 -2.74 19.98
C LEU A 623 22.91 -2.32 21.33
N ASN A 624 22.82 -1.03 21.63
CA ASN A 624 23.27 -0.48 22.90
C ASN A 624 22.27 -0.82 24.04
N PRO A 625 22.69 -1.53 25.10
CA PRO A 625 21.80 -1.87 26.21
C PRO A 625 21.36 -0.64 27.01
N LEU A 626 22.15 0.44 27.04
CA LEU A 626 21.83 1.65 27.81
C LEU A 626 20.59 2.40 27.29
N GLY A 627 20.24 2.18 26.03
CA GLY A 627 19.06 2.77 25.41
C GLY A 627 17.73 2.20 25.91
N VAL A 628 17.74 1.01 26.53
CA VAL A 628 16.49 0.36 26.98
C VAL A 628 15.98 0.94 28.30
N PRO A 629 16.78 1.01 29.40
CA PRO A 629 16.28 1.53 30.67
C PRO A 629 15.93 3.02 30.62
N SER A 630 16.73 3.82 29.89
CA SER A 630 16.51 5.27 29.76
C SER A 630 15.23 5.62 29.00
N ARG A 631 14.76 4.72 28.14
CA ARG A 631 13.55 4.91 27.31
C ARG A 631 12.35 4.14 27.82
N MET A 632 12.55 3.24 28.79
CA MET A 632 11.50 2.40 29.36
C MET A 632 10.70 1.63 28.31
N ASN A 633 11.37 1.07 27.31
CA ASN A 633 10.77 0.21 26.28
C ASN A 633 11.23 -1.24 26.43
N LEU A 634 10.84 -1.86 27.55
CA LEU A 634 11.25 -3.20 27.93
C LEU A 634 10.62 -4.28 27.03
N GLY A 635 9.51 -3.96 26.34
CA GLY A 635 8.84 -4.88 25.41
C GLY A 635 9.79 -5.46 24.37
N GLN A 636 10.79 -4.67 23.91
CA GLN A 636 11.77 -5.14 22.92
C GLN A 636 12.63 -6.31 23.43
N ILE A 637 12.88 -6.38 24.74
CA ILE A 637 13.66 -7.49 25.33
C ILE A 637 12.81 -8.75 25.34
N TYR A 638 11.54 -8.65 25.74
CA TYR A 638 10.62 -9.78 25.71
C TYR A 638 10.40 -10.30 24.29
N GLU A 639 10.22 -9.40 23.32
CA GLU A 639 10.17 -9.73 21.89
C GLU A 639 11.43 -10.48 21.46
N THR A 640 12.61 -9.99 21.85
CA THR A 640 13.90 -10.58 21.49
C THR A 640 14.04 -12.01 22.01
N VAL A 641 13.69 -12.26 23.28
CA VAL A 641 13.84 -13.57 23.91
C VAL A 641 12.82 -14.56 23.35
N LEU A 642 11.55 -14.16 23.24
CA LEU A 642 10.49 -15.01 22.71
C LEU A 642 10.70 -15.30 21.21
N GLY A 643 11.17 -14.31 20.45
CA GLY A 643 11.51 -14.47 19.04
C GLY A 643 12.65 -15.47 18.82
N TRP A 644 13.62 -15.55 19.73
CA TRP A 644 14.66 -16.58 19.67
C TRP A 644 14.07 -17.98 19.86
N ALA A 645 13.23 -18.16 20.88
CA ALA A 645 12.55 -19.44 21.11
C ALA A 645 11.70 -19.86 19.89
N GLY A 646 10.97 -18.90 19.29
CA GLY A 646 10.15 -19.16 18.11
C GLY A 646 10.96 -19.56 16.89
N ARG A 647 12.14 -18.95 16.69
CA ARG A 647 13.04 -19.29 15.59
C ARG A 647 13.59 -20.71 15.70
N GLU A 648 14.03 -21.14 16.88
CA GLU A 648 14.58 -22.48 17.10
C GLU A 648 13.48 -23.55 17.03
N LEU A 649 12.28 -23.25 17.51
CA LEU A 649 11.14 -24.17 17.48
C LEU A 649 10.40 -24.20 16.13
N GLY A 650 10.65 -23.24 15.24
CA GLY A 650 9.88 -23.03 14.02
C GLY A 650 8.43 -22.60 14.28
N LEU A 651 8.18 -21.93 15.41
CA LEU A 651 6.86 -21.47 15.84
C LEU A 651 6.75 -19.95 15.73
N LYS A 652 5.55 -19.48 15.40
CA LYS A 652 5.16 -18.07 15.52
C LYS A 652 4.25 -17.90 16.73
N PHE A 653 4.38 -16.76 17.41
CA PHE A 653 3.60 -16.41 18.58
C PHE A 653 2.74 -15.19 18.29
N ALA A 654 1.53 -15.17 18.85
CA ALA A 654 0.69 -13.99 18.94
C ALA A 654 0.65 -13.54 20.40
N THR A 655 1.07 -12.30 20.65
CA THR A 655 1.01 -11.65 21.97
C THR A 655 0.16 -10.38 21.83
N PRO A 656 -1.18 -10.48 21.94
CA PRO A 656 -2.07 -9.32 21.88
C PRO A 656 -1.70 -8.26 22.92
N ILE A 657 -2.02 -7.00 22.64
CA ILE A 657 -1.73 -5.90 23.57
C ILE A 657 -2.55 -6.04 24.85
N PHE A 658 -1.94 -5.83 26.02
CA PHE A 658 -2.58 -5.97 27.35
C PHE A 658 -3.10 -7.39 27.69
N ASP A 659 -2.86 -8.37 26.82
CA ASP A 659 -3.11 -9.80 27.01
C ASP A 659 -1.92 -10.61 26.44
N GLY A 660 -0.72 -10.13 26.75
CA GLY A 660 0.54 -10.65 26.24
C GLY A 660 1.02 -11.89 26.99
N ALA A 661 2.04 -12.55 26.44
CA ALA A 661 2.66 -13.70 27.08
C ALA A 661 3.32 -13.32 28.42
N SER A 662 3.09 -14.11 29.46
CA SER A 662 3.72 -13.89 30.76
C SER A 662 5.20 -14.29 30.74
N LEU A 663 5.98 -13.78 31.69
CA LEU A 663 7.38 -14.13 31.84
C LEU A 663 7.61 -15.65 32.03
N ASP A 664 6.71 -16.30 32.76
CA ASP A 664 6.77 -17.75 33.00
C ASP A 664 6.52 -18.54 31.70
N GLN A 665 5.56 -18.10 30.89
CA GLN A 665 5.30 -18.68 29.57
C GLN A 665 6.49 -18.50 28.63
N ILE A 666 7.09 -17.30 28.59
CA ILE A 666 8.29 -17.04 27.79
C ILE A 666 9.41 -17.99 28.23
N ASN A 667 9.64 -18.13 29.55
CA ASN A 667 10.65 -19.02 30.08
C ASN A 667 10.37 -20.50 29.76
N GLU A 668 9.11 -20.94 29.78
CA GLU A 668 8.71 -22.28 29.37
C GLU A 668 9.09 -22.55 27.90
N TYR A 669 8.80 -21.62 26.99
CA TYR A 669 9.18 -21.75 25.58
C TYR A 669 10.70 -21.68 25.37
N THR A 670 11.42 -20.85 26.14
CA THR A 670 12.89 -20.84 26.08
C THR A 670 13.48 -22.19 26.49
N ALA A 671 12.92 -22.81 27.54
CA ALA A 671 13.35 -24.14 27.98
C ALA A 671 13.05 -25.22 26.92
N LYS A 672 11.86 -25.18 26.30
CA LYS A 672 11.49 -26.09 25.20
C LYS A 672 12.42 -25.94 23.99
N ALA A 673 12.85 -24.72 23.70
CA ALA A 673 13.77 -24.41 22.61
C ALA A 673 15.24 -24.78 22.92
N GLY A 674 15.56 -25.15 24.17
CA GLY A 674 16.93 -25.42 24.60
C GLY A 674 17.82 -24.17 24.66
N ILE A 675 17.23 -22.98 24.74
CA ILE A 675 17.97 -21.72 24.85
C ILE A 675 18.01 -21.24 26.32
N PRO A 676 18.99 -20.40 26.70
CA PRO A 676 19.09 -19.90 28.06
C PRO A 676 17.86 -19.09 28.50
N HIS A 677 17.45 -19.27 29.76
CA HIS A 677 16.41 -18.45 30.38
C HIS A 677 16.74 -16.96 30.27
N SER A 678 15.73 -16.14 29.97
CA SER A 678 15.88 -14.69 29.71
C SER A 678 16.83 -14.32 28.55
N GLY A 679 17.22 -15.27 27.70
CA GLY A 679 18.11 -15.05 26.55
C GLY A 679 19.52 -14.58 26.92
N ARG A 680 19.95 -14.76 28.17
CA ARG A 680 21.29 -14.37 28.63
C ARG A 680 22.30 -15.45 28.31
N THR A 681 23.30 -15.13 27.50
CA THR A 681 24.35 -16.06 27.08
C THR A 681 25.70 -15.37 26.98
N TYR A 682 26.77 -16.16 27.10
CA TYR A 682 28.11 -15.68 26.76
C TYR A 682 28.25 -15.56 25.25
N LEU A 683 28.99 -14.54 24.83
CA LEU A 683 29.41 -14.31 23.46
C LEU A 683 30.94 -14.31 23.40
N TYR A 684 31.48 -14.47 22.21
CA TYR A 684 32.91 -14.42 21.92
C TYR A 684 33.21 -13.28 20.94
N ASP A 685 34.33 -12.57 21.13
CA ASP A 685 34.78 -11.51 20.21
C ASP A 685 35.29 -12.15 18.93
N GLY A 686 34.69 -11.83 17.78
CA GLY A 686 35.14 -12.33 16.47
C GLY A 686 36.60 -11.97 16.13
N GLY A 687 37.09 -10.83 16.63
CA GLY A 687 38.45 -10.37 16.36
C GLY A 687 39.54 -11.08 17.16
N THR A 688 39.27 -11.48 18.40
CA THR A 688 40.26 -12.13 19.28
C THR A 688 39.98 -13.61 19.52
N GLY A 689 38.73 -14.04 19.38
CA GLY A 689 38.24 -15.37 19.77
C GLY A 689 38.04 -15.52 21.29
N GLU A 690 38.27 -14.48 22.07
CA GLU A 690 38.11 -14.53 23.53
C GLU A 690 36.65 -14.36 23.93
N MET A 691 36.24 -15.03 25.00
CA MET A 691 34.91 -14.91 25.59
C MET A 691 34.77 -13.56 26.31
N PHE A 692 33.62 -12.90 26.21
CA PHE A 692 33.35 -11.70 27.00
C PHE A 692 33.19 -12.01 28.50
N ASP A 693 33.62 -11.07 29.34
CA ASP A 693 33.57 -11.20 30.81
C ASP A 693 32.15 -11.32 31.36
N GLN A 694 31.16 -10.72 30.70
CA GLN A 694 29.75 -10.70 31.13
C GLN A 694 28.84 -11.27 30.04
N PRO A 695 27.79 -12.04 30.43
CA PRO A 695 26.80 -12.51 29.48
C PRO A 695 25.98 -11.33 28.94
N ALA A 696 25.67 -11.39 27.65
CA ALA A 696 24.80 -10.43 26.98
C ALA A 696 23.41 -11.03 26.77
N THR A 697 22.40 -10.17 26.64
CA THR A 697 21.08 -10.60 26.16
C THR A 697 21.14 -10.76 24.65
N VAL A 698 20.87 -11.96 24.17
CA VAL A 698 20.81 -12.32 22.75
C VAL A 698 19.40 -12.81 22.44
N GLY A 699 18.96 -12.60 21.21
CA GLY A 699 17.77 -13.26 20.70
C GLY A 699 17.40 -12.75 19.32
N VAL A 700 16.13 -12.83 18.96
CA VAL A 700 15.65 -12.45 17.62
C VAL A 700 14.59 -11.37 17.72
N ILE A 701 14.86 -10.20 17.14
CA ILE A 701 13.98 -9.03 17.16
C ILE A 701 13.50 -8.67 15.74
N TYR A 702 12.29 -8.12 15.62
CA TYR A 702 11.76 -7.66 14.35
C TYR A 702 12.21 -6.23 14.02
N MET A 703 13.04 -6.10 12.98
CA MET A 703 13.63 -4.82 12.57
C MET A 703 13.10 -4.33 11.23
N LEU A 704 12.94 -3.00 11.15
CA LEU A 704 12.38 -2.26 10.03
C LEU A 704 13.44 -1.33 9.42
N LYS A 705 13.43 -1.22 8.09
CA LYS A 705 14.14 -0.17 7.36
C LYS A 705 13.19 0.99 7.11
N LEU A 706 13.57 2.20 7.54
CA LEU A 706 12.74 3.38 7.33
C LEU A 706 13.05 4.06 5.98
N GLY A 707 12.09 4.81 5.43
CA GLY A 707 12.28 5.62 4.21
C GLY A 707 13.27 6.78 4.32
N HIS A 708 14.02 6.86 5.42
CA HIS A 708 15.02 7.88 5.71
C HIS A 708 16.41 7.41 5.28
N MET A 709 16.64 7.38 3.97
CA MET A 709 17.90 6.91 3.39
C MET A 709 18.93 8.03 3.29
N ILE A 710 20.21 7.68 3.43
CA ILE A 710 21.31 8.66 3.36
C ILE A 710 21.45 9.30 1.99
N ASP A 711 21.25 8.54 0.91
CA ASP A 711 21.38 9.01 -0.47
C ASP A 711 20.40 10.16 -0.80
N ASP A 712 19.24 10.18 -0.12
CA ASP A 712 18.25 11.26 -0.27
C ASP A 712 18.64 12.50 0.54
N LYS A 713 19.33 12.32 1.67
CA LYS A 713 19.72 13.39 2.61
C LYS A 713 21.04 14.06 2.27
N MET A 714 21.96 13.34 1.62
CA MET A 714 23.25 13.90 1.22
C MET A 714 23.04 14.97 0.15
N HIS A 715 23.57 16.16 0.40
CA HIS A 715 23.53 17.31 -0.51
C HIS A 715 24.78 18.15 -0.32
N ALA A 716 25.43 18.51 -1.43
CA ALA A 716 26.59 19.38 -1.43
C ALA A 716 26.48 20.33 -2.62
N ARG A 717 26.93 21.58 -2.42
CA ARG A 717 26.94 22.62 -3.44
C ARG A 717 28.24 23.39 -3.37
N SER A 718 28.89 23.56 -4.53
CA SER A 718 29.95 24.56 -4.72
C SER A 718 29.34 25.84 -5.33
N ILE A 719 28.91 25.77 -6.58
CA ILE A 719 28.28 26.87 -7.34
C ILE A 719 26.98 26.33 -7.93
N GLY A 720 25.95 27.17 -8.05
CA GLY A 720 24.64 26.76 -8.55
C GLY A 720 23.79 27.95 -8.94
N PRO A 721 22.51 27.75 -9.24
CA PRO A 721 21.61 28.83 -9.61
C PRO A 721 21.36 29.78 -8.42
N TYR A 722 21.04 31.02 -8.79
CA TYR A 722 20.75 32.13 -7.88
C TYR A 722 19.35 32.66 -8.15
N SER A 723 18.71 33.14 -7.08
CA SER A 723 17.47 33.89 -7.17
C SER A 723 17.71 35.19 -7.92
N LEU A 724 16.88 35.47 -8.93
CA LEU A 724 16.97 36.72 -9.69
C LEU A 724 16.72 37.96 -8.81
N ILE A 725 15.89 37.83 -7.78
CA ILE A 725 15.49 38.95 -6.92
C ILE A 725 16.55 39.22 -5.85
N THR A 726 16.88 38.21 -5.06
CA THR A 726 17.76 38.39 -3.90
C THR A 726 19.23 38.18 -4.21
N GLN A 727 19.57 37.67 -5.40
CA GLN A 727 20.93 37.27 -5.79
C GLN A 727 21.55 36.26 -4.81
N GLN A 728 20.72 35.57 -4.02
CA GLN A 728 21.14 34.51 -3.13
C GLN A 728 21.07 33.15 -3.84
N PRO A 729 21.89 32.17 -3.42
CA PRO A 729 21.68 30.77 -3.76
C PRO A 729 20.21 30.38 -3.65
N LEU A 730 19.68 29.64 -4.64
CA LEU A 730 18.35 29.03 -4.50
C LEU A 730 18.30 28.09 -3.28
N GLY A 731 17.10 27.78 -2.80
CA GLY A 731 16.88 26.88 -1.67
C GLY A 731 16.57 25.45 -2.12
N GLY A 732 17.07 24.46 -1.37
CA GLY A 732 16.68 23.05 -1.52
C GLY A 732 17.45 22.25 -2.57
N LYS A 733 17.56 20.93 -2.33
CA LYS A 733 18.34 19.98 -3.15
C LYS A 733 17.90 19.92 -4.61
N ALA A 734 16.59 19.96 -4.87
CA ALA A 734 16.03 19.85 -6.23
C ALA A 734 16.48 20.98 -7.17
N GLN A 735 16.79 22.16 -6.61
CA GLN A 735 17.27 23.32 -7.36
C GLN A 735 18.80 23.51 -7.23
N PHE A 736 19.50 22.51 -6.71
CA PHE A 736 20.92 22.61 -6.37
C PHE A 736 21.20 23.83 -5.46
N GLY A 737 20.34 24.01 -4.47
CA GLY A 737 20.32 25.14 -3.56
C GLY A 737 21.42 25.13 -2.50
N GLY A 738 21.66 26.29 -1.87
CA GLY A 738 22.58 26.42 -0.74
C GLY A 738 21.91 26.08 0.60
N GLN A 739 22.71 25.78 1.62
CA GLN A 739 22.22 25.69 3.00
C GLN A 739 21.95 27.10 3.53
N ARG A 740 20.86 27.25 4.28
CA ARG A 740 20.53 28.51 4.94
C ARG A 740 21.46 28.69 6.14
N PHE A 741 22.29 29.73 6.10
CA PHE A 741 23.02 30.22 7.25
C PHE A 741 22.14 31.28 7.91
N GLY A 742 21.45 30.89 8.99
CA GLY A 742 20.47 31.69 9.68
C GLY A 742 21.10 32.62 10.70
N GLU A 743 20.24 33.29 11.46
CA GLU A 743 20.67 34.22 12.49
C GLU A 743 21.50 33.50 13.56
N MET A 744 21.00 32.38 14.10
CA MET A 744 21.64 31.62 15.18
C MET A 744 23.00 31.02 14.81
N GLU A 745 23.27 30.81 13.52
CA GLU A 745 24.59 30.39 13.07
C GLU A 745 25.59 31.57 12.93
N VAL A 746 25.09 32.81 12.90
CA VAL A 746 25.90 34.04 12.88
C VAL A 746 26.30 34.47 14.29
N TRP A 747 25.40 34.33 15.27
CA TRP A 747 25.68 34.55 16.69
C TRP A 747 26.73 33.55 17.18
#